data_AF-A0A0Q7Q494-F1
#
_entry.id   AF-A0A0Q7Q494-F1
#
_cell.length_a   1.000
_cell.length_b   1.000
_cell.length_c   1.000
_cell.angle_alpha   90.00
_cell.angle_beta   90.00
_cell.angle_gamma   90.00
#
_symmetry.space_group_name_H-M   'P 1'
#
loop_
_entity.id
_entity.type
_entity.pdbx_description
1 polymer ?
#
loop_
_entity_poly.entity_id
_entity_poly.type
_entity_poly.pdbx_seq_one_letter_code
_entity_poly.pdbx_strand_id
1 'polypeptide(L)'
;MVVFQTLGELSTHLEDNGGGVLDVVDPGYSLLEGSFDPRDVWSEQPSVRKVVDFIARGHAPIPRNLYRRVSDTERERVTDHPIARMLKQPNTTPGMTAYRFWHTIIVDYLIYDRWCILPEWKPDGELELHRVPARKVRFKTNGLDEVTHVVMFTDGQRREYDASKFILDHGYAHSGANGTSPMTTLSDILREQTEAVQYRRDVWKRGARFGGVVTRKTPWPNDKARNRFRKGFTQFARGGAQSGGWLMLEDDMDAKALDGVKPSDTEDLAGRTLSDIQTSSAYHIAPELIGAREGNFSNVKAFMEALYGPALGPIITSVDQSLNAWLTRATDLYIEANVDAMLRGNFEDQLKTLQSAIGAPWLSRNEGRALRNLPPVDGGDELVTPLNVLIGGQANPRDSAPKGVDYLADLVPPEGLQSKAVRTVRVKARANETYTAKTVQVLSAFFARQSGVVLSALGADDDDWWDGERWDTELAQDLFKLASMTSEDVAKATLEDAGLDPDEYDVDRTLKFLNEVAKSRAAMVNATTKEKLDAKVRSDDEDDAPADVFAEAKDSRGAEIATTLITTFSSFGAHEAAQQFAPDTATKTWIVTSSNPRSSHASMAGETVPIGEKFSNGMDWPGDPGGGADEVAGCLCDLEMTFS
;
A
#
# COMPACT_ATOMS: atom_id res chain seq x y z
N MET A 1 -0.55 13.85 43.87
CA MET A 1 0.06 14.97 43.12
C MET A 1 -0.70 16.22 43.54
N VAL A 2 -0.06 17.14 44.25
CA VAL A 2 -0.71 18.41 44.63
C VAL A 2 -0.69 19.29 43.39
N VAL A 3 -1.85 19.82 42.99
CA VAL A 3 -1.99 20.68 41.81
C VAL A 3 -2.20 22.10 42.32
N PHE A 4 -1.30 23.00 41.93
CA PHE A 4 -1.40 24.43 42.25
C PHE A 4 -1.90 25.15 41.00
N GLN A 5 -2.91 26.00 41.15
CA GLN A 5 -3.47 26.76 40.03
C GLN A 5 -2.74 28.08 39.81
N THR A 6 -1.92 28.51 40.77
CA THR A 6 -1.11 29.73 40.64
C THR A 6 0.28 29.56 41.22
N LEU A 7 1.24 30.36 40.73
CA LEU A 7 2.59 30.42 41.30
C LEU A 7 2.60 30.92 42.75
N GLY A 8 1.58 31.69 43.16
CA GLY A 8 1.40 32.12 44.54
C GLY A 8 1.09 30.96 45.48
N GLU A 9 0.19 30.06 45.08
CA GLU A 9 -0.15 28.86 45.86
C GLU A 9 1.05 27.91 46.01
N LEU A 10 1.89 27.82 44.98
CA LEU A 10 3.14 27.07 45.02
C LEU A 10 4.15 27.68 46.02
N SER A 11 4.29 29.01 46.02
CA SER A 11 5.19 29.73 46.93
C SER A 11 4.80 29.52 48.39
N THR A 12 3.50 29.68 48.71
CA THR A 12 2.99 29.45 50.06
C THR A 12 3.20 28.01 50.52
N HIS A 13 2.99 27.04 49.62
CA HIS A 13 3.24 25.63 49.93
C HIS A 13 4.73 25.33 50.19
N LEU A 14 5.65 25.99 49.47
CA LEU A 14 7.10 25.86 49.67
C LEU A 14 7.57 26.50 50.98
N GLU A 15 6.99 27.64 51.34
CA GLU A 15 7.25 28.35 52.60
C GLU A 15 6.77 27.54 53.81
N ASP A 16 5.55 26.98 53.73
CA ASP A 16 4.96 26.17 54.80
C ASP A 16 5.67 24.81 55.01
N ASN A 17 6.37 24.31 53.99
CA ASN A 17 7.07 23.01 54.02
C ASN A 17 8.61 23.13 54.05
N GLY A 18 9.14 24.28 54.47
CA GLY A 18 10.55 24.42 54.84
C GLY A 18 11.53 24.54 53.66
N GLY A 19 11.10 25.09 52.53
CA GLY A 19 12.00 25.41 51.40
C GLY A 19 12.63 24.19 50.72
N GLY A 20 11.93 23.06 50.74
CA GLY A 20 12.39 21.83 50.10
C GLY A 20 12.50 21.95 48.57
N VAL A 21 13.54 21.33 48.00
CA VAL A 21 13.67 21.11 46.55
C VAL A 21 12.41 20.37 46.07
N LEU A 22 11.57 21.03 45.29
CA LEU A 22 10.53 20.35 44.52
C LEU A 22 11.22 19.60 43.39
N ASP A 23 11.33 18.28 43.53
CA ASP A 23 11.56 17.40 42.39
C ASP A 23 10.31 17.44 41.50
N VAL A 24 10.18 18.52 40.70
CA VAL A 24 9.27 18.53 39.57
C VAL A 24 9.80 17.47 38.62
N VAL A 25 8.97 16.47 38.34
CA VAL A 25 9.24 15.50 37.27
C VAL A 25 9.22 16.28 35.97
N ASP A 26 10.34 16.89 35.61
CA ASP A 26 10.54 17.54 34.33
C ASP A 26 10.69 16.42 33.29
N PRO A 27 9.72 16.26 32.37
CA PRO A 27 9.79 15.30 31.29
C PRO A 27 10.84 15.68 30.24
N GLY A 28 11.77 16.61 30.54
CA GLY A 28 12.92 16.95 29.71
C GLY A 28 12.55 17.72 28.45
N TYR A 29 11.37 18.31 28.43
CA TYR A 29 10.96 19.27 27.41
C TYR A 29 10.84 20.62 28.09
N SER A 30 11.34 21.65 27.40
CA SER A 30 11.29 23.03 27.89
C SER A 30 9.94 23.35 28.54
N LEU A 31 9.93 23.84 29.77
CA LEU A 31 8.73 24.29 30.50
C LEU A 31 8.14 25.58 29.90
N LEU A 32 8.68 26.07 28.78
CA LEU A 32 8.06 27.13 27.99
C LEU A 32 6.69 26.63 27.51
N GLU A 33 5.64 27.41 27.80
CA GLU A 33 4.26 27.17 27.38
C GLU A 33 4.22 26.69 25.91
N GLY A 34 3.79 25.44 25.70
CA GLY A 34 3.68 24.84 24.38
C GLY A 34 4.73 23.76 24.04
N SER A 35 5.35 23.07 25.01
CA SER A 35 6.24 21.95 24.68
C SER A 35 5.50 20.72 24.15
N PHE A 36 6.07 20.14 23.09
CA PHE A 36 5.56 18.98 22.38
C PHE A 36 5.88 17.70 23.19
N ASP A 37 4.89 17.10 23.87
CA ASP A 37 5.06 15.79 24.52
C ASP A 37 4.73 14.67 23.53
N PRO A 38 5.68 13.76 23.20
CA PRO A 38 5.41 12.64 22.31
C PRO A 38 4.25 11.75 22.75
N ARG A 39 3.87 11.74 24.05
CA ARG A 39 2.70 11.01 24.55
C ARG A 39 1.39 11.55 23.99
N ASP A 40 1.24 12.86 23.97
CA ASP A 40 0.02 13.51 23.52
C ASP A 40 -0.15 13.24 22.03
N VAL A 41 0.95 13.39 21.29
CA VAL A 41 1.03 13.15 19.86
C VAL A 41 0.74 11.68 19.52
N TRP A 42 1.26 10.71 20.30
CA TRP A 42 0.91 9.30 20.15
C TRP A 42 -0.60 9.01 20.30
N SER A 43 -1.26 9.75 21.19
CA SER A 43 -2.69 9.57 21.47
C SER A 43 -3.60 10.32 20.49
N GLU A 44 -3.15 11.46 19.97
CA GLU A 44 -3.96 12.39 19.18
C GLU A 44 -3.72 12.25 17.66
N GLN A 45 -2.51 11.86 17.24
CA GLN A 45 -2.13 11.82 15.82
C GLN A 45 -2.27 10.41 15.21
N PRO A 46 -3.27 10.17 14.35
CA PRO A 46 -3.48 8.86 13.75
C PRO A 46 -2.36 8.45 12.79
N SER A 47 -1.78 9.40 12.06
CA SER A 47 -0.69 9.18 11.09
C SER A 47 0.56 8.62 11.76
N VAL A 48 0.95 9.19 12.91
CA VAL A 48 2.07 8.68 13.72
C VAL A 48 1.77 7.27 14.22
N ARG A 49 0.59 7.06 14.81
CA ARG A 49 0.20 5.75 15.35
C ARG A 49 0.19 4.68 14.26
N LYS A 50 -0.27 5.00 13.06
CA LYS A 50 -0.31 4.11 11.90
C LYS A 50 1.09 3.66 11.49
N VAL A 51 2.03 4.59 11.31
CA VAL A 51 3.41 4.30 10.88
C VAL A 51 4.19 3.55 11.96
N VAL A 52 4.16 4.02 13.20
CA VAL A 52 4.91 3.40 14.30
C VAL A 52 4.38 2.00 14.61
N ASP A 53 3.06 1.79 14.62
CA ASP A 53 2.49 0.46 14.84
C ASP A 53 2.80 -0.47 13.67
N PHE A 54 2.82 0.03 12.42
CA PHE A 54 3.25 -0.76 11.26
C PHE A 54 4.70 -1.27 11.41
N ILE A 55 5.64 -0.38 11.78
CA ILE A 55 7.05 -0.74 12.01
C ILE A 55 7.18 -1.74 13.17
N ALA A 56 6.56 -1.44 14.31
CA ALA A 56 6.64 -2.29 15.49
C ALA A 56 6.03 -3.68 15.24
N ARG A 57 4.95 -3.78 14.47
CA ARG A 57 4.33 -5.05 14.07
C ARG A 57 5.13 -5.80 13.02
N GLY A 58 5.86 -5.10 12.15
CA GLY A 58 6.78 -5.72 11.19
C GLY A 58 8.00 -6.32 11.86
N HIS A 59 8.49 -5.70 12.94
CA HIS A 59 9.69 -6.11 13.67
C HIS A 59 9.44 -7.14 14.78
N ALA A 60 8.35 -7.00 15.55
CA ALA A 60 8.05 -7.86 16.70
C ALA A 60 7.97 -9.38 16.43
N PRO A 61 7.47 -9.88 15.27
CA PRO A 61 7.38 -11.31 15.02
C PRO A 61 8.71 -11.94 14.56
N ILE A 62 9.76 -11.14 14.29
CA ILE A 62 11.03 -11.64 13.79
C ILE A 62 11.67 -12.56 14.85
N PRO A 63 11.87 -13.86 14.55
CA PRO A 63 12.48 -14.78 15.50
C PRO A 63 13.96 -14.44 15.70
N ARG A 64 14.36 -14.28 16.96
CA ARG A 64 15.78 -14.15 17.34
C ARG A 64 16.28 -15.47 17.88
N ASN A 65 17.39 -15.94 17.32
CA ASN A 65 17.97 -17.23 17.69
C ASN A 65 19.39 -17.02 18.22
N LEU A 66 19.78 -17.92 19.11
CA LEU A 66 21.15 -18.00 19.61
C LEU A 66 21.93 -19.01 18.76
N TYR A 67 23.11 -18.61 18.33
CA TYR A 67 24.03 -19.43 17.56
C TYR A 67 25.37 -19.51 18.27
N ARG A 68 26.09 -20.61 18.06
CA ARG A 68 27.50 -20.78 18.40
C ARG A 68 28.32 -20.72 17.13
N ARG A 69 29.40 -19.95 17.13
CA ARG A 69 30.35 -19.94 16.02
C ARG A 69 31.32 -21.12 16.15
N VAL A 70 31.23 -22.07 15.22
CA VAL A 70 32.12 -23.25 15.18
C VAL A 70 33.34 -22.96 14.31
N SER A 71 33.13 -22.30 13.18
CA SER A 71 34.18 -21.82 12.27
C SER A 71 33.72 -20.56 11.53
N ASP A 72 34.53 -20.08 10.56
CA ASP A 72 34.16 -18.93 9.73
C ASP A 72 32.93 -19.20 8.86
N THR A 73 32.67 -20.47 8.53
CA THR A 73 31.59 -20.89 7.62
C THR A 73 30.51 -21.73 8.30
N GLU A 74 30.71 -22.12 9.56
CA GLU A 74 29.81 -23.01 10.29
C GLU A 74 29.28 -22.36 11.58
N ARG A 75 27.96 -22.42 11.72
CA ARG A 75 27.23 -21.98 12.92
C ARG A 75 26.27 -23.06 13.39
N GLU A 76 26.23 -23.29 14.69
CA GLU A 76 25.33 -24.25 15.33
C GLU A 76 24.21 -23.47 16.05
N ARG A 77 22.94 -23.86 15.88
CA ARG A 77 21.84 -23.24 16.62
C ARG A 77 21.78 -23.82 18.04
N VAL A 78 21.86 -22.95 19.05
CA VAL A 78 21.81 -23.35 20.45
C VAL A 78 20.40 -23.17 21.01
N THR A 79 19.77 -24.25 21.49
CA THR A 79 18.41 -24.20 22.06
C THR A 79 18.36 -24.33 23.58
N ASP A 80 19.37 -24.96 24.19
CA ASP A 80 19.32 -25.42 25.58
C ASP A 80 20.01 -24.45 26.56
N HIS A 81 20.34 -23.24 26.09
CA HIS A 81 20.96 -22.17 26.89
C HIS A 81 19.89 -21.23 27.49
N PRO A 82 20.08 -20.68 28.70
CA PRO A 82 19.14 -19.71 29.30
C PRO A 82 18.81 -18.53 28.37
N ILE A 83 19.80 -17.99 27.66
CA ILE A 83 19.60 -16.93 26.65
C ILE A 83 18.65 -17.39 25.54
N ALA A 84 18.78 -18.63 25.04
CA ALA A 84 17.92 -19.14 23.97
C ALA A 84 16.46 -19.32 24.43
N ARG A 85 16.25 -19.70 25.70
CA ARG A 85 14.91 -19.75 26.30
C ARG A 85 14.33 -18.36 26.52
N MET A 86 15.14 -17.43 27.04
CA MET A 86 14.78 -16.02 27.21
C MET A 86 14.37 -15.38 25.88
N LEU A 87 15.07 -15.64 24.77
CA LEU A 87 14.67 -15.09 23.47
C LEU A 87 13.27 -15.56 23.02
N LYS A 88 12.86 -16.77 23.40
CA LYS A 88 11.51 -17.32 23.13
C LYS A 88 10.44 -16.75 24.07
N GLN A 89 10.82 -16.47 25.32
CA GLN A 89 9.93 -15.90 26.35
C GLN A 89 10.73 -14.91 27.22
N PRO A 90 10.85 -13.63 26.81
CA PRO A 90 11.72 -12.67 27.49
C PRO A 90 11.29 -12.36 28.92
N ASN A 91 10.00 -12.50 29.22
CA ASN A 91 9.42 -12.13 30.50
C ASN A 91 8.23 -13.03 30.82
N THR A 92 8.05 -13.45 32.06
CA THR A 92 6.93 -14.34 32.47
C THR A 92 5.73 -13.60 33.08
N THR A 93 5.75 -12.27 33.12
CA THR A 93 4.63 -11.44 33.59
C THR A 93 3.36 -11.76 32.77
N PRO A 94 2.18 -11.88 33.41
CA PRO A 94 0.93 -12.17 32.71
C PRO A 94 0.68 -11.22 31.53
N GLY A 95 0.42 -11.80 30.35
CA GLY A 95 0.15 -11.06 29.11
C GLY A 95 1.39 -10.58 28.34
N MET A 96 2.60 -10.81 28.86
CA MET A 96 3.84 -10.46 28.19
C MET A 96 4.37 -11.65 27.36
N THR A 97 4.02 -11.70 26.08
CA THR A 97 4.63 -12.65 25.13
C THR A 97 5.90 -12.06 24.52
N ALA A 98 6.76 -12.87 23.88
CA ALA A 98 7.92 -12.37 23.14
C ALA A 98 7.54 -11.29 22.12
N TYR A 99 6.45 -11.52 21.37
CA TYR A 99 5.90 -10.53 20.45
C TYR A 99 5.57 -9.20 21.16
N ARG A 100 4.86 -9.25 22.29
CA ARG A 100 4.47 -8.03 23.02
C ARG A 100 5.67 -7.31 23.63
N PHE A 101 6.66 -8.06 24.10
CA PHE A 101 7.90 -7.50 24.62
C PHE A 101 8.64 -6.69 23.55
N TRP A 102 8.96 -7.33 22.41
CA TRP A 102 9.68 -6.66 21.32
C TRP A 102 8.87 -5.52 20.70
N HIS A 103 7.55 -5.70 20.49
CA HIS A 103 6.66 -4.63 20.01
C HIS A 103 6.77 -3.39 20.91
N THR A 104 6.72 -3.58 22.23
CA THR A 104 6.75 -2.45 23.16
C THR A 104 8.12 -1.77 23.23
N ILE A 105 9.22 -2.52 23.10
CA ILE A 105 10.59 -1.95 23.02
C ILE A 105 10.76 -1.10 21.77
N ILE A 106 10.29 -1.59 20.61
CA ILE A 106 10.37 -0.84 19.36
C ILE A 106 9.47 0.40 19.39
N VAL A 107 8.29 0.32 20.01
CA VAL A 107 7.44 1.51 20.22
C VAL A 107 8.16 2.55 21.09
N ASP A 108 8.86 2.14 22.14
CA ASP A 108 9.67 3.06 22.96
C ASP A 108 10.76 3.74 22.13
N TYR A 109 11.48 2.98 21.31
CA TYR A 109 12.48 3.52 20.40
C TYR A 109 11.89 4.52 19.41
N LEU A 110 10.79 4.18 18.73
CA LEU A 110 10.21 5.06 17.69
C LEU A 110 9.61 6.35 18.26
N ILE A 111 9.08 6.33 19.49
CA ILE A 111 8.48 7.51 20.12
C ILE A 111 9.55 8.39 20.79
N TYR A 112 10.48 7.79 21.52
CA TYR A 112 11.42 8.52 22.38
C TYR A 112 12.85 8.55 21.87
N ASP A 113 13.12 7.87 20.74
CA ASP A 113 14.46 7.67 20.17
C ASP A 113 15.44 7.03 21.17
N ARG A 114 14.90 6.22 22.10
CA ARG A 114 15.67 5.45 23.08
C ARG A 114 14.86 4.31 23.67
N TRP A 115 15.55 3.28 24.12
CA TRP A 115 14.94 2.19 24.88
C TRP A 115 15.92 1.60 25.89
N CYS A 116 15.39 0.91 26.90
CA CYS A 116 16.17 0.35 27.98
C CYS A 116 15.53 -0.95 28.51
N ILE A 117 16.37 -1.96 28.71
CA ILE A 117 16.01 -3.27 29.24
C ILE A 117 16.91 -3.56 30.44
N LEU A 118 16.30 -4.04 31.52
CA LEU A 118 16.99 -4.58 32.68
C LEU A 118 17.01 -6.10 32.59
N PRO A 119 18.17 -6.74 32.37
CA PRO A 119 18.31 -8.18 32.48
C PRO A 119 18.39 -8.60 33.96
N GLU A 120 17.66 -9.63 34.34
CA GLU A 120 17.65 -10.19 35.69
C GLU A 120 17.90 -11.70 35.63
N TRP A 121 19.00 -12.15 36.25
CA TRP A 121 19.28 -13.57 36.45
C TRP A 121 18.55 -14.06 37.70
N LYS A 122 17.63 -14.98 37.52
CA LYS A 122 16.91 -15.63 38.62
C LYS A 122 17.79 -16.63 39.36
N PRO A 123 17.48 -16.96 40.64
CA PRO A 123 18.24 -17.94 41.41
C PRO A 123 18.30 -19.35 40.80
N ASP A 124 17.34 -19.70 39.94
CA ASP A 124 17.29 -20.96 39.20
C ASP A 124 18.19 -20.98 37.95
N GLY A 125 18.88 -19.88 37.64
CA GLY A 125 19.74 -19.73 36.48
C GLY A 125 19.02 -19.32 35.20
N GLU A 126 17.71 -19.07 35.23
CA GLU A 126 16.97 -18.49 34.12
C GLU A 126 17.21 -16.98 34.01
N LEU A 127 17.15 -16.45 32.79
CA LEU A 127 17.31 -15.03 32.50
C LEU A 127 15.98 -14.44 32.09
N GLU A 128 15.60 -13.33 32.72
CA GLU A 128 14.46 -12.52 32.30
C GLU A 128 14.90 -11.11 31.88
N LEU A 129 14.14 -10.54 30.94
CA LEU A 129 14.28 -9.17 30.48
C LEU A 129 13.07 -8.35 30.94
N HIS A 130 13.34 -7.25 31.61
CA HIS A 130 12.34 -6.29 32.04
C HIS A 130 12.48 -5.01 31.23
N ARG A 131 11.44 -4.66 30.47
CA ARG A 131 11.36 -3.35 29.83
C ARG A 131 11.35 -2.27 30.91
N VAL A 132 12.27 -1.32 30.81
CA VAL A 132 12.20 -0.05 31.55
C VAL A 132 11.50 0.96 30.64
N PRO A 133 10.28 1.43 30.97
CA PRO A 133 9.55 2.33 30.08
C PRO A 133 10.35 3.60 29.76
N ALA A 134 10.52 3.91 28.47
CA ALA A 134 11.34 5.05 28.02
C ALA A 134 10.90 6.41 28.61
N ARG A 135 9.61 6.54 28.93
CA ARG A 135 9.03 7.74 29.61
C ARG A 135 9.48 7.90 31.07
N LYS A 136 9.94 6.84 31.72
CA LYS A 136 10.37 6.80 33.13
C LYS A 136 11.89 6.76 33.30
N VAL A 137 12.63 6.86 32.21
CA VAL A 137 14.10 6.70 32.21
C VAL A 137 14.79 7.90 31.57
N ARG A 138 16.00 8.17 32.04
CA ARG A 138 16.97 9.10 31.47
C ARG A 138 18.36 8.50 31.50
N PHE A 139 19.15 8.83 30.48
CA PHE A 139 20.55 8.49 30.43
C PHE A 139 21.37 9.71 30.83
N LYS A 140 22.27 9.52 31.79
CA LYS A 140 23.25 10.52 32.22
C LYS A 140 24.59 10.17 31.60
N THR A 141 25.21 11.17 30.99
CA THR A 141 26.45 10.99 30.24
C THR A 141 27.65 11.62 30.93
N ASN A 142 28.84 11.23 30.49
CA ASN A 142 30.08 11.96 30.78
C ASN A 142 30.30 13.10 29.76
N GLY A 143 31.46 13.75 29.81
CA GLY A 143 31.80 14.86 28.89
C GLY A 143 32.03 14.46 27.43
N LEU A 144 31.98 13.16 27.10
CA LEU A 144 32.04 12.62 25.74
C LEU A 144 30.68 12.09 25.27
N ASP A 145 29.61 12.40 26.00
CA ASP A 145 28.26 11.91 25.77
C ASP A 145 28.09 10.37 25.89
N GLU A 146 29.04 9.68 26.52
CA GLU A 146 28.93 8.24 26.80
C GLU A 146 28.00 8.01 28.01
N VAL A 147 27.08 7.06 27.90
CA VAL A 147 26.12 6.73 28.97
C VAL A 147 26.84 6.11 30.17
N THR A 148 26.77 6.79 31.32
CA THR A 148 27.36 6.30 32.58
C THR A 148 26.32 5.75 33.54
N HIS A 149 25.14 6.38 33.60
CA HIS A 149 24.08 6.00 34.53
C HIS A 149 22.70 6.04 33.87
N VAL A 150 21.84 5.13 34.32
CA VAL A 150 20.41 5.10 34.04
C VAL A 150 19.67 5.64 35.25
N VAL A 151 18.99 6.77 35.06
CA VAL A 151 18.14 7.39 36.07
C VAL A 151 16.71 6.94 35.82
N MET A 152 16.12 6.26 36.80
CA MET A 152 14.75 5.75 36.76
C MET A 152 13.86 6.53 37.73
N PHE A 153 12.65 6.81 37.28
CA PHE A 153 11.59 7.44 38.07
C PHE A 153 10.47 6.43 38.31
N THR A 154 10.54 5.74 39.45
CA THR A 154 9.60 4.68 39.84
C THR A 154 9.01 5.01 41.21
N ASP A 155 7.70 4.83 41.36
CA ASP A 155 6.99 5.02 42.65
C ASP A 155 7.21 6.39 43.30
N GLY A 156 7.36 7.43 42.46
CA GLY A 156 7.62 8.79 42.92
C GLY A 156 9.04 9.03 43.43
N GLN A 157 9.93 8.05 43.32
CA GLN A 157 11.34 8.16 43.71
C GLN A 157 12.24 8.19 42.48
N ARG A 158 13.24 9.07 42.52
CA ARG A 158 14.36 9.06 41.59
C ARG A 158 15.42 8.07 42.10
N ARG A 159 15.84 7.14 41.24
CA ARG A 159 16.92 6.19 41.52
C ARG A 159 17.91 6.18 40.38
N GLU A 160 19.19 6.14 40.70
CA GLU A 160 20.29 6.15 39.73
C GLU A 160 21.03 4.82 39.81
N TYR A 161 21.26 4.22 38.65
CA TYR A 161 21.90 2.92 38.52
C TYR A 161 23.02 3.02 37.50
N ASP A 162 24.07 2.24 37.71
CA ASP A 162 25.15 2.11 36.73
C ASP A 162 24.61 1.56 35.39
N ALA A 163 25.04 2.16 34.28
CA ALA A 163 24.58 1.79 32.95
C ALA A 163 24.91 0.34 32.55
N SER A 164 25.98 -0.25 33.10
CA SER A 164 26.37 -1.64 32.84
C SER A 164 25.32 -2.66 33.27
N LYS A 165 24.34 -2.28 34.09
CA LYS A 165 23.23 -3.14 34.49
C LYS A 165 22.13 -3.26 33.43
N PHE A 166 22.17 -2.45 32.38
CA PHE A 166 21.11 -2.36 31.40
C PHE A 166 21.62 -2.66 29.99
N ILE A 167 20.72 -3.20 29.18
CA ILE A 167 20.85 -3.20 27.73
C ILE A 167 20.08 -1.98 27.25
N LEU A 168 20.77 -1.06 26.59
CA LEU A 168 20.21 0.21 26.16
C LEU A 168 20.76 0.59 24.80
N ASP A 169 19.99 1.42 24.11
CA ASP A 169 20.36 2.06 22.86
C ASP A 169 19.55 3.36 22.73
N HIS A 170 20.11 4.31 21.99
CA HIS A 170 19.53 5.62 21.75
C HIS A 170 19.94 6.13 20.38
N GLY A 171 19.05 6.86 19.73
CA GLY A 171 19.41 7.60 18.53
C GLY A 171 20.19 8.87 18.84
N TYR A 172 20.28 9.72 17.83
CA TYR A 172 21.13 10.91 17.89
C TYR A 172 20.55 11.97 18.84
N ALA A 173 21.37 12.46 19.76
CA ALA A 173 21.06 13.62 20.59
C ALA A 173 22.11 14.71 20.36
N HIS A 174 21.68 15.97 20.26
CA HIS A 174 22.61 17.09 20.16
C HIS A 174 23.52 17.22 21.39
N SER A 175 23.03 16.79 22.56
CA SER A 175 23.81 16.71 23.79
C SER A 175 23.30 15.55 24.64
N GLY A 176 24.24 14.82 25.26
CA GLY A 176 23.95 13.62 26.03
C GLY A 176 23.52 12.45 25.15
N ALA A 177 22.68 11.58 25.72
CA ALA A 177 22.31 10.29 25.14
C ALA A 177 20.81 10.01 25.19
N ASN A 178 19.97 11.04 25.30
CA ASN A 178 18.52 10.85 25.53
C ASN A 178 17.69 10.71 24.24
N GLY A 179 18.35 10.64 23.07
CA GLY A 179 17.70 10.59 21.76
C GLY A 179 16.98 11.89 21.39
N THR A 180 16.71 12.07 20.10
CA THR A 180 15.85 13.14 19.58
C THR A 180 14.66 12.50 18.87
N SER A 181 13.47 12.60 19.46
CA SER A 181 12.27 11.99 18.87
C SER A 181 12.06 12.50 17.44
N PRO A 182 11.83 11.61 16.45
CA PRO A 182 11.45 12.01 15.10
C PRO A 182 10.21 12.91 15.09
N MET A 183 9.32 12.71 16.07
CA MET A 183 8.08 13.47 16.22
C MET A 183 8.34 14.95 16.49
N THR A 184 9.45 15.30 17.15
CA THR A 184 9.83 16.71 17.39
C THR A 184 10.07 17.45 16.09
N THR A 185 10.65 16.81 15.07
CA THR A 185 10.83 17.44 13.75
C THR A 185 9.53 17.55 12.94
N LEU A 186 8.53 16.72 13.26
CA LEU A 186 7.21 16.77 12.66
C LEU A 186 6.24 17.70 13.42
N SER A 187 6.68 18.38 14.49
CA SER A 187 5.76 19.02 15.43
C SER A 187 4.84 20.04 14.78
N ASP A 188 5.38 20.85 13.87
CA ASP A 188 4.62 21.93 13.23
C ASP A 188 3.59 21.38 12.26
N ILE A 189 3.97 20.36 11.47
CA ILE A 189 3.07 19.64 10.56
C ILE A 189 1.93 18.95 11.33
N LEU A 190 2.26 18.28 12.43
CA LEU A 190 1.26 17.58 13.25
C LEU A 190 0.32 18.56 13.97
N ARG A 191 0.83 19.73 14.38
CA ARG A 191 0.01 20.82 14.95
C ARG A 191 -0.94 21.41 13.92
N GLU A 192 -0.45 21.71 12.73
CA GLU A 192 -1.29 22.16 11.61
C GLU A 192 -2.44 21.18 11.35
N GLN A 193 -2.15 19.87 11.35
CA GLN A 193 -3.17 18.83 11.20
C GLN A 193 -4.20 18.86 12.34
N THR A 194 -3.77 19.03 13.60
CA THR A 194 -4.68 19.16 14.75
C THR A 194 -5.58 20.39 14.61
N GLU A 195 -5.02 21.53 14.24
CA GLU A 195 -5.76 22.77 14.04
C GLU A 195 -6.77 22.64 12.90
N ALA A 196 -6.38 22.01 11.79
CA ALA A 196 -7.28 21.71 10.68
C ALA A 196 -8.43 20.77 11.10
N VAL A 197 -8.15 19.73 11.90
CA VAL A 197 -9.19 18.84 12.47
C VAL A 197 -10.13 19.63 13.39
N GLN A 198 -9.60 20.49 14.24
CA GLN A 198 -10.38 21.29 15.17
C GLN A 198 -11.29 22.29 14.43
N TYR A 199 -10.74 23.01 13.46
CA TYR A 199 -11.49 23.89 12.57
C TYR A 199 -12.66 23.13 11.91
N ARG A 200 -12.40 21.94 11.34
CA ARG A 200 -13.46 21.11 10.76
C ARG A 200 -14.51 20.70 11.77
N ARG A 201 -14.11 20.22 12.95
CA ARG A 201 -15.06 19.86 14.02
C ARG A 201 -15.96 21.03 14.36
N ASP A 202 -15.43 22.24 14.41
CA ASP A 202 -16.21 23.44 14.69
C ASP A 202 -17.14 23.83 13.54
N VAL A 203 -16.70 23.69 12.29
CA VAL A 203 -17.56 23.86 11.09
C VAL A 203 -18.71 22.85 11.09
N TRP A 204 -18.42 21.57 11.36
CA TRP A 204 -19.43 20.50 11.40
C TRP A 204 -20.40 20.63 12.58
N LYS A 205 -19.91 20.97 13.78
CA LYS A 205 -20.77 21.24 14.95
C LYS A 205 -21.72 22.41 14.71
N ARG A 206 -21.29 23.41 13.94
CA ARG A 206 -22.12 24.55 13.53
C ARG A 206 -23.07 24.21 12.37
N GLY A 207 -23.01 22.98 11.84
CA GLY A 207 -23.99 22.43 10.90
C GLY A 207 -23.92 23.00 9.49
N ALA A 208 -22.71 23.26 8.97
CA ALA A 208 -22.50 23.89 7.66
C ALA A 208 -23.26 25.23 7.47
N ARG A 209 -23.61 25.90 8.58
CA ARG A 209 -24.29 27.18 8.53
C ARG A 209 -23.29 28.25 8.11
N PHE A 210 -23.50 28.77 6.91
CA PHE A 210 -22.75 29.90 6.38
C PHE A 210 -22.73 31.04 7.39
N GLY A 211 -21.55 31.62 7.62
CA GLY A 211 -21.47 32.93 8.26
C GLY A 211 -22.33 33.88 7.46
N GLY A 212 -23.20 34.62 8.11
CA GLY A 212 -24.14 35.49 7.43
C GLY A 212 -24.46 36.70 8.27
N VAL A 213 -24.83 37.79 7.61
CA VAL A 213 -25.24 39.03 8.25
C VAL A 213 -26.74 39.19 8.05
N VAL A 214 -27.48 39.28 9.16
CA VAL A 214 -28.88 39.72 9.11
C VAL A 214 -28.88 41.23 9.15
N THR A 215 -29.36 41.85 8.07
CA THR A 215 -29.50 43.30 7.94
C THR A 215 -30.95 43.70 8.16
N ARG A 216 -31.17 44.86 8.77
CA ARG A 216 -32.51 45.45 8.96
C ARG A 216 -32.44 46.93 8.62
N LYS A 217 -33.36 47.40 7.79
CA LYS A 217 -33.43 48.83 7.39
C LYS A 217 -34.09 49.71 8.46
N THR A 218 -35.03 49.15 9.22
CA THR A 218 -35.84 49.89 10.20
C THR A 218 -35.23 49.80 11.63
N PRO A 219 -35.23 50.89 12.44
CA PRO A 219 -34.80 50.85 13.84
C PRO A 219 -35.69 49.98 14.73
N TRP A 220 -35.13 49.38 15.79
CA TRP A 220 -35.91 48.54 16.71
C TRP A 220 -36.96 49.38 17.45
N PRO A 221 -38.23 48.93 17.51
CA PRO A 221 -39.29 49.68 18.19
C PRO A 221 -39.07 49.76 19.71
N ASN A 222 -38.35 48.80 20.30
CA ASN A 222 -37.88 48.84 21.68
C ASN A 222 -36.79 47.76 21.93
N ASP A 223 -36.09 47.89 23.06
CA ASP A 223 -35.06 46.91 23.48
C ASP A 223 -35.61 45.50 23.71
N LYS A 224 -36.88 45.37 24.09
CA LYS A 224 -37.54 44.08 24.31
C LYS A 224 -37.69 43.30 23.00
N ALA A 225 -37.99 43.98 21.89
CA ALA A 225 -38.04 43.39 20.55
C ALA A 225 -36.65 42.93 20.09
N ARG A 226 -35.63 43.81 20.25
CA ARG A 226 -34.24 43.48 19.92
C ARG A 226 -33.74 42.26 20.68
N ASN A 227 -33.99 42.20 21.98
CA ASN A 227 -33.53 41.10 22.82
C ASN A 227 -34.26 39.77 22.52
N ARG A 228 -35.54 39.83 22.15
CA ARG A 228 -36.31 38.66 21.70
C ARG A 228 -35.69 38.05 20.44
N PHE A 229 -35.43 38.88 19.44
CA PHE A 229 -34.77 38.44 18.20
C PHE A 229 -33.37 37.89 18.47
N ARG A 230 -32.53 38.58 19.24
CA ARG A 230 -31.18 38.07 19.61
C ARG A 230 -31.27 36.71 20.31
N LYS A 231 -32.24 36.51 21.20
CA LYS A 231 -32.43 35.24 21.91
C LYS A 231 -32.87 34.12 20.95
N GLY A 232 -33.81 34.42 20.04
CA GLY A 232 -34.25 33.50 18.99
C GLY A 232 -33.12 33.14 18.02
N PHE A 233 -32.36 34.13 17.56
CA PHE A 233 -31.21 33.94 16.67
C PHE A 233 -30.09 33.13 17.35
N THR A 234 -29.81 33.38 18.63
CA THR A 234 -28.81 32.61 19.39
C THR A 234 -29.25 31.17 19.61
N GLN A 235 -30.53 30.92 19.87
CA GLN A 235 -31.08 29.57 19.97
C GLN A 235 -31.04 28.84 18.62
N PHE A 236 -31.41 29.54 17.55
CA PHE A 236 -31.28 29.04 16.18
C PHE A 236 -29.83 28.66 15.90
N ALA A 237 -28.88 29.58 16.13
CA ALA A 237 -27.45 29.41 15.84
C ALA A 237 -26.75 28.31 16.67
N ARG A 238 -27.14 28.11 17.94
CA ARG A 238 -26.52 27.11 18.83
C ARG A 238 -26.86 25.66 18.50
N GLY A 239 -27.94 25.41 17.73
CA GLY A 239 -28.39 24.05 17.40
C GLY A 239 -29.03 23.32 18.59
N GLY A 240 -29.96 22.41 18.31
CA GLY A 240 -30.76 21.69 19.32
C GLY A 240 -32.01 21.05 18.73
N ALA A 241 -33.07 20.85 19.53
CA ALA A 241 -34.36 20.24 19.14
C ALA A 241 -35.15 20.94 18.00
N GLN A 242 -34.55 21.95 17.36
CA GLN A 242 -35.06 22.71 16.22
C GLN A 242 -34.04 22.73 15.06
N SER A 243 -33.08 21.80 15.04
CA SER A 243 -32.18 21.61 13.90
C SER A 243 -33.00 21.25 12.66
N GLY A 244 -32.89 22.06 11.60
CA GLY A 244 -33.75 21.96 10.41
C GLY A 244 -34.99 22.87 10.40
N GLY A 245 -35.25 23.63 11.48
CA GLY A 245 -36.28 24.68 11.49
C GLY A 245 -35.86 25.92 10.70
N TRP A 246 -36.83 26.75 10.32
CA TRP A 246 -36.59 28.03 9.63
C TRP A 246 -36.41 29.17 10.64
N LEU A 247 -35.43 30.04 10.40
CA LEU A 247 -35.34 31.31 11.13
C LEU A 247 -36.40 32.26 10.60
N MET A 248 -37.35 32.68 11.44
CA MET A 248 -38.33 33.68 11.07
C MET A 248 -37.70 35.08 11.14
N LEU A 249 -37.68 35.78 9.99
CA LEU A 249 -37.23 37.17 9.88
C LEU A 249 -38.46 38.11 9.98
N GLU A 250 -38.35 39.18 10.76
CA GLU A 250 -39.43 40.17 10.98
C GLU A 250 -39.09 41.49 10.24
N ASP A 251 -40.10 42.28 9.86
CA ASP A 251 -39.97 43.68 9.39
C ASP A 251 -38.72 44.04 8.54
N ASP A 252 -38.78 43.84 7.21
CA ASP A 252 -37.72 44.22 6.25
C ASP A 252 -36.32 43.68 6.59
N MET A 253 -36.23 42.60 7.38
CA MET A 253 -34.98 41.90 7.63
C MET A 253 -34.58 41.03 6.44
N ASP A 254 -33.33 41.13 6.04
CA ASP A 254 -32.74 40.34 4.98
C ASP A 254 -31.48 39.62 5.48
N ALA A 255 -31.36 38.33 5.18
CA ALA A 255 -30.24 37.49 5.59
C ALA A 255 -29.30 37.29 4.40
N LYS A 256 -28.11 37.90 4.47
CA LYS A 256 -27.08 37.73 3.46
C LYS A 256 -26.08 36.70 3.93
N ALA A 257 -25.91 35.63 3.15
CA ALA A 257 -24.78 34.73 3.33
C ALA A 257 -23.49 35.52 3.02
N LEU A 258 -22.48 35.34 3.86
CA LEU A 258 -21.11 35.66 3.49
C LEU A 258 -20.56 34.42 2.80
N ASP A 259 -19.84 34.62 1.69
CA ASP A 259 -19.11 33.55 1.02
C ASP A 259 -17.98 33.06 1.95
N GLY A 260 -18.33 32.11 2.82
CA GLY A 260 -17.38 31.45 3.69
C GLY A 260 -16.65 30.35 2.92
N VAL A 261 -15.35 30.20 3.21
CA VAL A 261 -14.53 29.09 2.69
C VAL A 261 -15.22 27.77 3.07
N LYS A 262 -15.66 26.99 2.08
CA LYS A 262 -16.24 25.67 2.34
C LYS A 262 -15.09 24.68 2.56
N PRO A 263 -15.25 23.66 3.42
CA PRO A 263 -14.24 22.60 3.57
C PRO A 263 -13.92 21.84 2.27
N SER A 264 -14.85 21.82 1.30
CA SER A 264 -14.61 21.29 -0.05
C SER A 264 -13.57 22.11 -0.83
N ASP A 265 -13.49 23.41 -0.55
CA ASP A 265 -12.66 24.36 -1.30
C ASP A 265 -11.21 24.34 -0.78
N THR A 266 -10.94 23.62 0.32
CA THR A 266 -9.62 23.55 0.99
C THR A 266 -8.86 22.23 0.75
N GLU A 267 -9.28 21.38 -0.20
CA GLU A 267 -8.59 20.13 -0.56
C GLU A 267 -8.17 19.25 0.65
N ASP A 268 -9.03 19.14 1.69
CA ASP A 268 -8.70 18.50 2.98
C ASP A 268 -8.20 17.06 2.86
N LEU A 269 -8.74 16.30 1.90
CA LEU A 269 -8.33 14.91 1.65
C LEU A 269 -6.86 14.83 1.18
N ALA A 270 -6.43 15.77 0.36
CA ALA A 270 -5.04 15.88 -0.07
C ALA A 270 -4.14 16.24 1.12
N GLY A 271 -4.58 17.15 2.00
CA GLY A 271 -3.84 17.52 3.21
C GLY A 271 -3.58 16.33 4.15
N ARG A 272 -4.59 15.49 4.41
CA ARG A 272 -4.42 14.27 5.24
C ARG A 272 -3.46 13.26 4.61
N THR A 273 -3.59 13.08 3.30
CA THR A 273 -2.72 12.18 2.53
C THR A 273 -1.28 12.66 2.61
N LEU A 274 -1.06 13.98 2.50
CA LEU A 274 0.26 14.59 2.64
C LEU A 274 0.85 14.41 4.05
N SER A 275 0.05 14.57 5.11
CA SER A 275 0.51 14.31 6.49
C SER A 275 0.94 12.85 6.70
N ASP A 276 0.18 11.89 6.14
CA ASP A 276 0.55 10.46 6.17
C ASP A 276 1.86 10.21 5.40
N ILE A 277 2.05 10.83 4.23
CA ILE A 277 3.27 10.73 3.41
C ILE A 277 4.49 11.32 4.15
N GLN A 278 4.34 12.51 4.72
CA GLN A 278 5.41 13.19 5.47
C GLN A 278 5.80 12.38 6.71
N THR A 279 4.82 11.87 7.45
CA THR A 279 5.07 11.01 8.61
C THR A 279 5.78 9.72 8.19
N SER A 280 5.35 9.06 7.11
CA SER A 280 6.00 7.84 6.61
C SER A 280 7.44 8.08 6.21
N SER A 281 7.69 9.20 5.52
CA SER A 281 9.02 9.60 5.07
C SER A 281 9.97 9.85 6.25
N ALA A 282 9.48 10.47 7.33
CA ALA A 282 10.26 10.72 8.54
C ALA A 282 10.70 9.44 9.27
N TYR A 283 9.93 8.35 9.13
CA TYR A 283 10.30 7.03 9.65
C TYR A 283 10.92 6.11 8.59
N HIS A 284 11.27 6.64 7.42
CA HIS A 284 11.87 5.90 6.31
C HIS A 284 11.03 4.71 5.80
N ILE A 285 9.71 4.83 5.89
CA ILE A 285 8.75 3.85 5.36
C ILE A 285 8.15 4.38 4.07
N ALA A 286 8.09 3.51 3.05
CA ALA A 286 7.42 3.83 1.79
C ALA A 286 5.91 4.09 2.05
N PRO A 287 5.35 5.24 1.62
CA PRO A 287 3.94 5.58 1.85
C PRO A 287 2.94 4.54 1.30
N GLU A 288 3.32 3.77 0.28
CA GLU A 288 2.51 2.68 -0.29
C GLU A 288 2.26 1.55 0.71
N LEU A 289 3.26 1.22 1.54
CA LEU A 289 3.17 0.13 2.51
C LEU A 289 2.11 0.40 3.59
N ILE A 290 1.86 1.68 3.88
CA ILE A 290 0.82 2.10 4.82
C ILE A 290 -0.49 2.52 4.12
N GLY A 291 -0.57 2.39 2.78
CA GLY A 291 -1.74 2.80 1.99
C GLY A 291 -2.00 4.31 2.00
N ALA A 292 -0.95 5.14 2.17
CA ALA A 292 -1.05 6.59 2.01
C ALA A 292 -0.86 7.04 0.56
N ARG A 293 -0.21 6.21 -0.27
CA ARG A 293 -0.13 6.40 -1.72
C ARG A 293 -0.59 5.12 -2.41
N GLU A 294 -1.30 5.26 -3.52
CA GLU A 294 -1.62 4.11 -4.37
C GLU A 294 -0.33 3.55 -4.97
N GLY A 295 -0.06 2.27 -4.71
CA GLY A 295 1.10 1.55 -5.22
C GLY A 295 0.68 0.55 -6.30
N ASN A 296 1.54 0.36 -7.31
CA ASN A 296 1.37 -0.73 -8.28
C ASN A 296 1.80 -2.06 -7.62
N PHE A 297 0.85 -2.93 -7.34
CA PHE A 297 1.05 -4.24 -6.69
C PHE A 297 1.85 -5.26 -7.54
N SER A 298 2.31 -4.88 -8.74
CA SER A 298 3.19 -5.73 -9.56
C SER A 298 4.56 -6.01 -8.91
N ASN A 299 4.92 -5.31 -7.83
CA ASN A 299 6.23 -5.46 -7.19
C ASN A 299 6.18 -5.63 -5.65
N VAL A 300 5.20 -6.38 -5.13
CA VAL A 300 5.08 -6.68 -3.67
C VAL A 300 6.39 -7.22 -3.10
N LYS A 301 7.13 -8.02 -3.87
CA LYS A 301 8.44 -8.54 -3.47
C LYS A 301 9.47 -7.44 -3.24
N ALA A 302 9.62 -6.48 -4.16
CA ALA A 302 10.54 -5.36 -3.97
C ALA A 302 10.13 -4.47 -2.79
N PHE A 303 8.83 -4.30 -2.54
CA PHE A 303 8.36 -3.56 -1.36
C PHE A 303 8.69 -4.29 -0.05
N MET A 304 8.58 -5.62 -0.01
CA MET A 304 8.99 -6.42 1.17
C MET A 304 10.51 -6.43 1.37
N GLU A 305 11.29 -6.51 0.29
CA GLU A 305 12.75 -6.38 0.33
C GLU A 305 13.17 -4.98 0.82
N ALA A 306 12.53 -3.92 0.32
CA ALA A 306 12.76 -2.55 0.79
C ALA A 306 12.37 -2.36 2.26
N LEU A 307 11.30 -3.01 2.72
CA LEU A 307 10.86 -2.94 4.11
C LEU A 307 11.88 -3.60 5.06
N TYR A 308 12.31 -4.84 4.78
CA TYR A 308 13.20 -5.57 5.69
C TYR A 308 14.69 -5.28 5.48
N GLY A 309 15.08 -4.75 4.32
CA GLY A 309 16.44 -4.30 4.03
C GLY A 309 16.72 -2.90 4.60
N PRO A 310 16.53 -1.82 3.83
CA PRO A 310 16.90 -0.48 4.27
C PRO A 310 16.03 0.11 5.40
N ALA A 311 14.73 -0.23 5.49
CA ALA A 311 13.86 0.41 6.47
C ALA A 311 13.96 -0.22 7.87
N LEU A 312 13.73 -1.53 8.00
CA LEU A 312 13.81 -2.24 9.29
C LEU A 312 15.20 -2.78 9.61
N GLY A 313 16.05 -3.02 8.60
CA GLY A 313 17.38 -3.61 8.79
C GLY A 313 18.26 -2.86 9.80
N PRO A 314 18.32 -1.50 9.78
CA PRO A 314 19.06 -0.75 10.79
C PRO A 314 18.56 -0.98 12.22
N ILE A 315 17.23 -1.00 12.42
CA ILE A 315 16.61 -1.24 13.73
C ILE A 315 16.91 -2.66 14.21
N ILE A 316 16.74 -3.66 13.33
CA ILE A 316 17.02 -5.07 13.63
C ILE A 316 18.49 -5.22 14.05
N THR A 317 19.40 -4.63 13.27
CA THR A 317 20.84 -4.68 13.53
C THR A 317 21.20 -4.01 14.84
N SER A 318 20.65 -2.82 15.13
CA SER A 318 20.94 -2.10 16.38
C SER A 318 20.50 -2.89 17.61
N VAL A 319 19.30 -3.47 17.57
CA VAL A 319 18.79 -4.31 18.66
C VAL A 319 19.67 -5.55 18.85
N ASP A 320 19.99 -6.27 17.77
CA ASP A 320 20.81 -7.49 17.86
C ASP A 320 22.22 -7.18 18.36
N GLN A 321 22.85 -6.10 17.88
CA GLN A 321 24.17 -5.68 18.35
C GLN A 321 24.14 -5.26 19.82
N SER A 322 23.11 -4.54 20.25
CA SER A 322 22.94 -4.13 21.66
C SER A 322 22.77 -5.33 22.58
N LEU A 323 21.99 -6.34 22.15
CA LEU A 323 21.84 -7.59 22.89
C LEU A 323 23.16 -8.35 22.96
N ASN A 324 23.88 -8.50 21.84
CA ASN A 324 25.16 -9.20 21.78
C ASN A 324 26.24 -8.51 22.64
N ALA A 325 26.30 -7.18 22.59
CA ALA A 325 27.27 -6.39 23.36
C ALA A 325 27.17 -6.61 24.87
N TRP A 326 25.97 -6.96 25.38
CA TRP A 326 25.76 -7.24 26.79
C TRP A 326 25.73 -8.74 27.11
N LEU A 327 24.97 -9.53 26.36
CA LEU A 327 24.67 -10.94 26.67
C LEU A 327 25.75 -11.92 26.21
N THR A 328 26.49 -11.60 25.13
CA THR A 328 27.38 -12.56 24.48
C THR A 328 28.79 -12.04 24.18
N ARG A 329 29.13 -10.82 24.61
CA ARG A 329 30.42 -10.15 24.31
C ARG A 329 31.67 -10.99 24.61
N ALA A 330 31.62 -11.85 25.62
CA ALA A 330 32.75 -12.67 26.06
C ALA A 330 32.53 -14.17 25.82
N THR A 331 31.65 -14.55 24.89
CA THR A 331 31.33 -15.95 24.57
C THR A 331 31.54 -16.24 23.08
N ASP A 332 31.53 -17.52 22.73
CA ASP A 332 31.47 -18.03 21.36
C ASP A 332 30.05 -17.96 20.76
N LEU A 333 29.10 -17.40 21.52
CA LEU A 333 27.69 -17.32 21.17
C LEU A 333 27.36 -15.95 20.58
N TYR A 334 26.33 -15.91 19.74
CA TYR A 334 25.78 -14.65 19.26
C TYR A 334 24.30 -14.81 18.90
N ILE A 335 23.57 -13.70 19.04
CA ILE A 335 22.14 -13.58 18.78
C ILE A 335 21.98 -12.98 17.38
N GLU A 336 21.11 -13.59 16.58
CA GLU A 336 20.83 -13.15 15.22
C GLU A 336 19.34 -13.27 14.92
N ALA A 337 18.75 -12.19 14.39
CA ALA A 337 17.41 -12.15 13.87
C ALA A 337 17.30 -12.90 12.53
N ASN A 338 16.35 -13.83 12.46
CA ASN A 338 16.06 -14.57 11.24
C ASN A 338 15.13 -13.75 10.31
N VAL A 339 15.71 -12.81 9.58
CA VAL A 339 14.98 -11.95 8.62
C VAL A 339 14.42 -12.77 7.44
N ASP A 340 15.13 -13.83 7.04
CA ASP A 340 14.66 -14.76 6.02
C ASP A 340 13.31 -15.36 6.38
N ALA A 341 12.98 -15.51 7.66
CA ALA A 341 11.66 -15.94 8.11
C ALA A 341 10.53 -15.02 7.67
N MET A 342 10.79 -13.71 7.56
CA MET A 342 9.81 -12.71 7.14
C MET A 342 9.78 -12.50 5.62
N LEU A 343 10.91 -12.73 4.95
CA LEU A 343 11.04 -12.64 3.48
C LEU A 343 10.53 -13.91 2.76
N ARG A 344 10.10 -14.93 3.50
CA ARG A 344 9.48 -16.15 2.97
C ARG A 344 8.24 -15.78 2.14
N GLY A 345 8.40 -15.78 0.81
CA GLY A 345 7.37 -15.48 -0.18
C GLY A 345 6.24 -16.53 -0.25
N ASN A 346 5.50 -16.53 -1.37
CA ASN A 346 4.39 -17.46 -1.61
C ASN A 346 4.82 -18.94 -1.42
N PHE A 347 3.91 -19.77 -0.95
CA PHE A 347 4.10 -21.20 -0.64
C PHE A 347 4.74 -21.99 -1.80
N GLU A 348 4.42 -21.64 -3.04
CA GLU A 348 4.99 -22.28 -4.25
C GLU A 348 6.48 -22.00 -4.44
N ASP A 349 6.92 -20.76 -4.25
CA ASP A 349 8.35 -20.40 -4.35
C ASP A 349 9.16 -21.08 -3.26
N GLN A 350 8.56 -21.24 -2.08
CA GLN A 350 9.16 -21.99 -0.98
C GLN A 350 9.31 -23.47 -1.31
N LEU A 351 8.33 -24.09 -1.98
CA LEU A 351 8.42 -25.49 -2.38
C LEU A 351 9.46 -25.70 -3.48
N LYS A 352 9.51 -24.83 -4.49
CA LYS A 352 10.51 -24.89 -5.56
C LYS A 352 11.93 -24.74 -5.03
N THR A 353 12.14 -23.80 -4.10
CA THR A 353 13.44 -23.56 -3.44
C THR A 353 13.83 -24.74 -2.55
N LEU A 354 12.90 -25.21 -1.71
CA LEU A 354 13.17 -26.32 -0.78
C LEU A 354 13.39 -27.65 -1.52
N GLN A 355 12.63 -27.94 -2.58
CA GLN A 355 12.84 -29.12 -3.42
C GLN A 355 14.20 -29.08 -4.12
N SER A 356 14.63 -27.90 -4.59
CA SER A 356 15.95 -27.70 -5.17
C SER A 356 17.07 -27.82 -4.13
N ALA A 357 16.83 -27.34 -2.90
CA ALA A 357 17.77 -27.40 -1.79
C ALA A 357 17.96 -28.84 -1.26
N ILE A 358 16.89 -29.61 -1.10
CA ILE A 358 16.93 -31.03 -0.67
C ILE A 358 17.58 -31.91 -1.75
N GLY A 359 17.46 -31.54 -3.02
CA GLY A 359 18.13 -32.21 -4.13
C GLY A 359 19.63 -31.89 -4.26
N ALA A 360 20.14 -30.94 -3.46
CA ALA A 360 21.54 -30.54 -3.39
C ALA A 360 22.17 -30.99 -2.06
N PRO A 361 23.49 -31.20 -1.97
CA PRO A 361 24.14 -31.81 -0.82
C PRO A 361 24.36 -30.82 0.35
N TRP A 362 23.39 -29.95 0.65
CA TRP A 362 23.48 -29.01 1.77
C TRP A 362 22.27 -28.99 2.72
N LEU A 363 21.15 -29.64 2.36
CA LEU A 363 19.99 -29.76 3.24
C LEU A 363 19.48 -31.21 3.24
N SER A 364 19.36 -31.83 4.42
CA SER A 364 18.79 -33.16 4.57
C SER A 364 17.26 -33.16 4.47
N ARG A 365 16.66 -34.33 4.27
CA ARG A 365 15.19 -34.46 4.23
C ARG A 365 14.56 -34.09 5.57
N ASN A 366 15.18 -34.48 6.68
CA ASN A 366 14.67 -34.16 8.02
C ASN A 366 14.85 -32.69 8.38
N GLU A 367 15.92 -32.03 7.92
CA GLU A 367 16.07 -30.58 8.06
C GLU A 367 14.98 -29.81 7.29
N GLY A 368 14.69 -30.24 6.05
CA GLY A 368 13.57 -29.70 5.27
C GLY A 368 12.20 -29.92 5.91
N ARG A 369 11.99 -31.07 6.56
CA ARG A 369 10.75 -31.39 7.30
C ARG A 369 10.62 -30.58 8.59
N ALA A 370 11.71 -30.38 9.32
CA ALA A 370 11.75 -29.56 10.52
C ALA A 370 11.39 -28.09 10.21
N LEU A 371 11.82 -27.55 9.07
CA LEU A 371 11.40 -26.22 8.59
C LEU A 371 9.88 -26.09 8.38
N ARG A 372 9.18 -27.22 8.19
CA ARG A 372 7.72 -27.31 7.99
C ARG A 372 6.99 -27.85 9.22
N ASN A 373 7.67 -27.98 10.36
CA ASN A 373 7.12 -28.61 11.56
C ASN A 373 6.55 -30.03 11.30
N LEU A 374 7.15 -30.74 10.34
CA LEU A 374 6.79 -32.13 10.05
C LEU A 374 7.67 -33.06 10.88
N PRO A 375 7.14 -34.19 11.38
CA PRO A 375 7.92 -35.14 12.16
C PRO A 375 9.05 -35.74 11.30
N PRO A 376 10.23 -36.04 11.87
CA PRO A 376 11.32 -36.66 11.12
C PRO A 376 10.91 -38.04 10.59
N VAL A 377 11.58 -38.48 9.53
CA VAL A 377 11.43 -39.81 8.94
C VAL A 377 12.76 -40.57 9.02
N ASP A 378 12.67 -41.89 9.12
CA ASP A 378 13.84 -42.77 9.19
C ASP A 378 14.64 -42.70 7.88
N GLY A 379 15.97 -42.65 7.98
CA GLY A 379 16.87 -42.40 6.84
C GLY A 379 16.81 -40.99 6.24
N GLY A 380 16.17 -40.02 6.92
CA GLY A 380 16.01 -38.65 6.46
C GLY A 380 17.14 -37.68 6.82
N ASP A 381 18.10 -38.12 7.64
CA ASP A 381 19.23 -37.29 8.12
C ASP A 381 20.44 -37.30 7.18
N GLU A 382 20.45 -38.21 6.19
CA GLU A 382 21.50 -38.27 5.17
C GLU A 382 21.26 -37.25 4.05
N LEU A 383 22.32 -36.58 3.62
CA LEU A 383 22.29 -35.71 2.45
C LEU A 383 22.02 -36.55 1.20
N VAL A 384 21.04 -36.13 0.39
CA VAL A 384 20.73 -36.81 -0.86
C VAL A 384 21.84 -36.50 -1.85
N THR A 385 22.79 -37.42 -2.02
CA THR A 385 23.78 -37.37 -3.11
C THR A 385 23.25 -38.11 -4.33
N PRO A 386 22.88 -37.41 -5.41
CA PRO A 386 22.47 -38.06 -6.65
C PRO A 386 23.61 -38.93 -7.22
N LEU A 387 23.28 -40.17 -7.59
CA LEU A 387 24.20 -41.22 -8.03
C LEU A 387 25.11 -40.79 -9.22
N ASN A 388 24.65 -39.80 -9.99
CA ASN A 388 25.31 -39.29 -11.20
C ASN A 388 26.62 -38.53 -10.89
N VAL A 389 26.82 -38.08 -9.65
CA VAL A 389 27.98 -37.25 -9.24
C VAL A 389 29.20 -38.11 -8.83
N LEU A 390 29.02 -39.37 -8.47
CA LEU A 390 30.10 -40.26 -7.99
C LEU A 390 30.88 -40.98 -9.11
N ILE A 391 30.31 -41.14 -10.31
CA ILE A 391 30.92 -41.93 -11.41
C ILE A 391 31.09 -41.10 -12.71
N GLY A 392 30.45 -39.93 -12.82
CA GLY A 392 30.25 -39.25 -14.10
C GLY A 392 30.95 -37.90 -14.33
N GLY A 393 31.73 -37.35 -13.39
CA GLY A 393 32.47 -36.09 -13.62
C GLY A 393 31.61 -34.88 -14.02
N GLN A 394 30.34 -34.82 -13.60
CA GLN A 394 29.43 -33.71 -13.86
C GLN A 394 29.12 -32.95 -12.56
N ALA A 395 29.17 -31.62 -12.62
CA ALA A 395 28.99 -30.73 -11.47
C ALA A 395 27.51 -30.54 -11.04
N ASN A 396 26.54 -30.99 -11.86
CA ASN A 396 25.12 -30.85 -11.58
C ASN A 396 24.29 -32.06 -12.08
N PRO A 397 23.41 -32.65 -11.26
CA PRO A 397 22.53 -33.78 -11.63
C PRO A 397 21.57 -33.51 -12.79
N ARG A 398 21.40 -32.24 -13.20
CA ARG A 398 20.55 -31.82 -14.31
C ARG A 398 21.25 -31.81 -15.67
N ASP A 399 22.56 -32.04 -15.74
CA ASP A 399 23.34 -31.94 -16.98
C ASP A 399 23.32 -33.21 -17.86
N SER A 400 22.66 -34.29 -17.43
CA SER A 400 22.60 -35.56 -18.19
C SER A 400 21.20 -36.08 -18.55
N ALA A 401 20.14 -35.28 -18.40
CA ALA A 401 18.82 -35.68 -18.90
C ALA A 401 18.63 -35.18 -20.35
N PRO A 402 18.10 -36.00 -21.28
CA PRO A 402 17.59 -35.47 -22.55
C PRO A 402 16.48 -34.47 -22.21
N LYS A 403 16.53 -33.26 -22.77
CA LYS A 403 15.42 -32.31 -22.63
C LYS A 403 14.18 -32.93 -23.28
N GLY A 404 13.18 -33.26 -22.48
CA GLY A 404 11.85 -33.64 -22.96
C GLY A 404 11.50 -35.13 -22.95
N VAL A 405 11.83 -35.87 -21.89
CA VAL A 405 11.15 -37.15 -21.62
C VAL A 405 10.58 -37.16 -20.20
N ASP A 406 9.25 -37.21 -20.14
CA ASP A 406 8.46 -37.31 -18.92
C ASP A 406 8.48 -38.76 -18.42
N TYR A 407 9.28 -39.02 -17.39
CA TYR A 407 9.39 -40.35 -16.76
C TYR A 407 8.13 -40.77 -15.99
N LEU A 408 7.07 -39.93 -15.97
CA LEU A 408 5.76 -40.28 -15.40
C LEU A 408 4.79 -40.87 -16.44
N ALA A 409 5.09 -40.80 -17.75
CA ALA A 409 4.18 -41.30 -18.79
C ALA A 409 4.14 -42.83 -18.89
N ASP A 410 5.19 -43.54 -18.43
CA ASP A 410 5.31 -45.01 -18.56
C ASP A 410 4.91 -45.79 -17.29
N LEU A 411 4.49 -45.11 -16.21
CA LEU A 411 3.97 -45.77 -15.02
C LEU A 411 2.46 -45.97 -15.15
N VAL A 412 2.04 -47.15 -15.59
CA VAL A 412 0.64 -47.58 -15.49
C VAL A 412 0.26 -47.69 -14.00
N PRO A 413 -0.66 -46.86 -13.48
CA PRO A 413 -1.06 -46.91 -12.08
C PRO A 413 -1.90 -48.18 -11.81
N PRO A 414 -1.90 -48.74 -10.59
CA PRO A 414 -2.82 -49.83 -10.25
C PRO A 414 -4.26 -49.36 -10.44
N GLU A 415 -5.07 -50.15 -11.16
CA GLU A 415 -6.49 -49.87 -11.35
C GLU A 415 -7.19 -49.67 -10.00
N GLY A 416 -7.80 -48.50 -9.80
CA GLY A 416 -8.79 -48.30 -8.73
C GLY A 416 -8.77 -46.99 -7.95
N LEU A 417 -7.82 -46.08 -8.16
CA LEU A 417 -7.79 -44.80 -7.41
C LEU A 417 -7.51 -43.61 -8.33
N GLN A 418 -8.55 -43.10 -9.00
CA GLN A 418 -8.53 -41.76 -9.58
C GLN A 418 -9.25 -40.78 -8.64
N SER A 419 -8.49 -39.97 -7.91
CA SER A 419 -8.96 -38.65 -7.49
C SER A 419 -8.30 -37.62 -8.39
N LYS A 420 -9.04 -37.09 -9.37
CA LYS A 420 -8.62 -35.98 -10.22
C LYS A 420 -8.45 -34.73 -9.36
N ALA A 421 -7.23 -34.38 -8.99
CA ALA A 421 -6.93 -33.04 -8.51
C ALA A 421 -6.94 -32.11 -9.73
N VAL A 422 -7.97 -31.28 -9.83
CA VAL A 422 -8.15 -30.20 -10.80
C VAL A 422 -7.03 -29.18 -10.57
N ARG A 423 -6.12 -29.03 -11.54
CA ARG A 423 -5.00 -28.07 -11.46
C ARG A 423 -5.52 -26.72 -11.94
N THR A 424 -5.94 -25.87 -11.00
CA THR A 424 -6.44 -24.53 -11.33
C THR A 424 -5.30 -23.60 -11.76
N VAL A 425 -5.36 -23.06 -12.99
CA VAL A 425 -4.37 -22.09 -13.52
C VAL A 425 -5.05 -20.74 -13.74
N ARG A 426 -4.45 -19.66 -13.24
CA ARG A 426 -4.96 -18.29 -13.38
C ARG A 426 -4.11 -17.47 -14.34
N VAL A 427 -4.75 -16.82 -15.30
CA VAL A 427 -4.10 -16.07 -16.38
C VAL A 427 -4.74 -14.68 -16.50
N LYS A 428 -3.95 -13.62 -16.63
CA LYS A 428 -4.47 -12.24 -16.80
C LYS A 428 -4.39 -11.81 -18.25
N ALA A 429 -5.51 -11.33 -18.79
CA ALA A 429 -5.58 -10.78 -20.13
C ALA A 429 -4.80 -9.46 -20.19
N ARG A 430 -3.61 -9.46 -20.79
CA ARG A 430 -2.82 -8.25 -21.00
C ARG A 430 -2.20 -8.24 -22.39
N ALA A 431 -2.47 -7.18 -23.14
CA ALA A 431 -1.62 -6.85 -24.27
C ALA A 431 -0.23 -6.46 -23.78
N ASN A 432 0.78 -6.90 -24.53
CA ASN A 432 2.15 -6.41 -24.38
C ASN A 432 2.20 -4.89 -24.65
N GLU A 433 3.04 -4.14 -23.92
CA GLU A 433 3.31 -2.70 -24.11
C GLU A 433 3.58 -2.32 -25.59
N THR A 434 4.12 -3.26 -26.36
CA THR A 434 4.35 -3.15 -27.80
C THR A 434 3.06 -2.84 -28.59
N TYR A 435 1.92 -3.44 -28.23
CA TYR A 435 0.65 -3.24 -28.95
C TYR A 435 -0.03 -1.92 -28.59
N THR A 436 0.15 -1.43 -27.35
CA THR A 436 -0.30 -0.09 -26.96
C THR A 436 0.37 0.98 -27.80
N ALA A 437 1.70 0.91 -27.95
CA ALA A 437 2.47 1.83 -28.78
C ALA A 437 2.07 1.75 -30.27
N LYS A 438 1.89 0.52 -30.81
CA LYS A 438 1.43 0.31 -32.19
C LYS A 438 0.04 0.89 -32.43
N THR A 439 -0.87 0.80 -31.46
CA THR A 439 -2.24 1.32 -31.59
C THR A 439 -2.25 2.84 -31.72
N VAL A 440 -1.46 3.52 -30.87
CA VAL A 440 -1.28 4.99 -30.95
C VAL A 440 -0.65 5.38 -32.29
N GLN A 441 0.35 4.62 -32.76
CA GLN A 441 0.99 4.89 -34.06
C GLN A 441 0.01 4.74 -35.23
N VAL A 442 -0.84 3.70 -35.24
CA VAL A 442 -1.85 3.48 -36.27
C VAL A 442 -2.87 4.62 -36.30
N LEU A 443 -3.39 5.02 -35.14
CA LEU A 443 -4.36 6.14 -35.05
C LEU A 443 -3.72 7.47 -35.44
N SER A 444 -2.49 7.75 -34.99
CA SER A 444 -1.77 8.97 -35.35
C SER A 444 -1.50 9.04 -36.86
N ALA A 445 -1.10 7.92 -37.48
CA ALA A 445 -0.90 7.82 -38.92
C ALA A 445 -2.21 8.00 -39.70
N PHE A 446 -3.32 7.44 -39.21
CA PHE A 446 -4.65 7.66 -39.80
C PHE A 446 -5.06 9.13 -39.74
N PHE A 447 -5.00 9.75 -38.56
CA PHE A 447 -5.34 11.17 -38.40
C PHE A 447 -4.40 12.09 -39.20
N ALA A 448 -3.13 11.71 -39.40
CA ALA A 448 -2.23 12.44 -40.29
C ALA A 448 -2.71 12.41 -41.75
N ARG A 449 -3.09 11.25 -42.27
CA ARG A 449 -3.65 11.11 -43.63
C ARG A 449 -4.97 11.88 -43.78
N GLN A 450 -5.87 11.70 -42.82
CA GLN A 450 -7.17 12.39 -42.80
C GLN A 450 -6.99 13.90 -42.75
N SER A 451 -6.10 14.41 -41.89
CA SER A 451 -5.82 15.85 -41.76
C SER A 451 -5.30 16.47 -43.05
N GLY A 452 -4.38 15.79 -43.76
CA GLY A 452 -3.81 16.31 -44.99
C GLY A 452 -4.83 16.47 -46.11
N VAL A 453 -5.79 15.55 -46.21
CA VAL A 453 -6.85 15.60 -47.22
C VAL A 453 -7.94 16.61 -46.83
N VAL A 454 -8.42 16.54 -45.59
CA VAL A 454 -9.54 17.37 -45.12
C VAL A 454 -9.15 18.85 -45.02
N LEU A 455 -7.99 19.18 -44.46
CA LEU A 455 -7.55 20.58 -44.36
C LEU A 455 -7.24 21.19 -45.73
N SER A 456 -6.76 20.39 -46.69
CA SER A 456 -6.55 20.85 -48.06
C SER A 456 -7.87 21.14 -48.78
N ALA A 457 -8.91 20.35 -48.55
CA ALA A 457 -10.23 20.56 -49.14
C ALA A 457 -10.96 21.76 -48.49
N LEU A 458 -10.89 21.88 -47.17
CA LEU A 458 -11.43 23.04 -46.43
C LEU A 458 -10.75 24.35 -46.85
N GLY A 459 -9.42 24.36 -47.04
CA GLY A 459 -8.69 25.55 -47.50
C GLY A 459 -8.95 25.91 -48.98
N ALA A 460 -9.61 25.04 -49.74
CA ALA A 460 -10.02 25.27 -51.12
C ALA A 460 -11.51 25.62 -51.27
N ASP A 461 -12.23 25.79 -50.14
CA ASP A 461 -13.69 26.00 -50.09
C ASP A 461 -14.48 24.92 -50.86
N ASP A 462 -14.03 23.65 -50.81
CA ASP A 462 -14.71 22.52 -51.43
C ASP A 462 -15.89 22.06 -50.56
N ASP A 463 -17.12 22.05 -51.11
CA ASP A 463 -18.33 21.60 -50.41
C ASP A 463 -18.28 20.10 -50.03
N ASP A 464 -17.48 19.30 -50.72
CA ASP A 464 -17.30 17.85 -50.49
C ASP A 464 -16.04 17.52 -49.66
N TRP A 465 -15.66 18.41 -48.73
CA TRP A 465 -14.46 18.28 -47.90
C TRP A 465 -14.43 17.05 -46.96
N TRP A 466 -15.53 16.31 -46.81
CA TRP A 466 -15.64 15.13 -45.95
C TRP A 466 -16.19 13.88 -46.66
N ASP A 467 -15.32 12.88 -46.86
CA ASP A 467 -15.68 11.54 -47.37
C ASP A 467 -15.77 10.51 -46.23
N GLY A 468 -16.95 10.43 -45.59
CA GLY A 468 -17.16 9.56 -44.43
C GLY A 468 -17.00 8.07 -44.73
N GLU A 469 -17.50 7.60 -45.87
CA GLU A 469 -17.45 6.18 -46.25
C GLU A 469 -16.00 5.73 -46.46
N ARG A 470 -15.19 6.57 -47.11
CA ARG A 470 -13.75 6.32 -47.25
C ARG A 470 -13.05 6.29 -45.91
N TRP A 471 -13.28 7.27 -45.04
CA TRP A 471 -12.60 7.35 -43.74
C TRP A 471 -12.95 6.17 -42.84
N ASP A 472 -14.20 5.73 -42.86
CA ASP A 472 -14.64 4.55 -42.10
C ASP A 472 -13.99 3.29 -42.65
N THR A 473 -13.91 3.16 -43.98
CA THR A 473 -13.28 2.01 -44.64
C THR A 473 -11.78 1.93 -44.36
N GLU A 474 -11.04 3.03 -44.51
CA GLU A 474 -9.59 3.08 -44.28
C GLU A 474 -9.26 2.76 -42.81
N LEU A 475 -9.96 3.39 -41.85
CA LEU A 475 -9.71 3.15 -40.43
C LEU A 475 -10.14 1.74 -40.01
N ALA A 476 -11.25 1.21 -40.53
CA ALA A 476 -11.69 -0.15 -40.23
C ALA A 476 -10.64 -1.19 -40.68
N GLN A 477 -10.01 -0.99 -41.83
CA GLN A 477 -8.95 -1.90 -42.31
C GLN A 477 -7.70 -1.85 -41.41
N ASP A 478 -7.31 -0.65 -40.96
CA ASP A 478 -6.17 -0.46 -40.07
C ASP A 478 -6.44 -1.07 -38.69
N LEU A 479 -7.63 -0.82 -38.14
CA LEU A 479 -8.07 -1.38 -36.85
C LEU A 479 -8.24 -2.90 -36.92
N PHE A 480 -8.74 -3.45 -38.03
CA PHE A 480 -8.91 -4.89 -38.18
C PHE A 480 -7.57 -5.63 -38.13
N LYS A 481 -6.55 -5.15 -38.86
CA LYS A 481 -5.19 -5.72 -38.80
C LYS A 481 -4.64 -5.72 -37.38
N LEU A 482 -4.77 -4.59 -36.68
CA LEU A 482 -4.33 -4.45 -35.31
C LEU A 482 -5.09 -5.40 -34.36
N ALA A 483 -6.42 -5.47 -34.52
CA ALA A 483 -7.29 -6.31 -33.70
C ALA A 483 -6.96 -7.79 -33.87
N SER A 484 -6.77 -8.27 -35.10
CA SER A 484 -6.39 -9.65 -35.39
C SER A 484 -5.06 -10.02 -34.74
N MET A 485 -4.02 -9.20 -34.93
CA MET A 485 -2.71 -9.47 -34.34
C MET A 485 -2.73 -9.45 -32.81
N THR A 486 -3.40 -8.44 -32.22
CA THR A 486 -3.45 -8.29 -30.76
C THR A 486 -4.24 -9.42 -30.12
N SER A 487 -5.41 -9.76 -30.68
CA SER A 487 -6.28 -10.81 -30.17
C SER A 487 -5.61 -12.19 -30.28
N GLU A 488 -4.95 -12.49 -31.40
CA GLU A 488 -4.24 -13.75 -31.60
C GLU A 488 -3.08 -13.90 -30.62
N ASP A 489 -2.22 -12.88 -30.49
CA ASP A 489 -1.07 -12.94 -29.59
C ASP A 489 -1.51 -13.10 -28.13
N VAL A 490 -2.54 -12.37 -27.70
CA VAL A 490 -3.06 -12.49 -26.33
C VAL A 490 -3.73 -13.83 -26.11
N ALA A 491 -4.47 -14.36 -27.08
CA ALA A 491 -5.08 -15.69 -26.97
C ALA A 491 -4.02 -16.79 -26.85
N LYS A 492 -2.99 -16.77 -27.70
CA LYS A 492 -1.89 -17.75 -27.66
C LYS A 492 -1.10 -17.67 -26.37
N ALA A 493 -0.76 -16.46 -25.92
CA ALA A 493 -0.12 -16.27 -24.61
C ALA A 493 -1.00 -16.79 -23.47
N THR A 494 -2.32 -16.59 -23.55
CA THR A 494 -3.26 -17.08 -22.53
C THR A 494 -3.26 -18.61 -22.45
N LEU A 495 -3.20 -19.30 -23.59
CA LEU A 495 -3.14 -20.76 -23.66
C LEU A 495 -1.79 -21.30 -23.19
N GLU A 496 -0.69 -20.67 -23.60
CA GLU A 496 0.66 -21.02 -23.15
C GLU A 496 0.78 -20.91 -21.63
N ASP A 497 0.29 -19.82 -21.04
CA ASP A 497 0.26 -19.61 -19.59
C ASP A 497 -0.65 -20.63 -18.87
N ALA A 498 -1.71 -21.10 -19.54
CA ALA A 498 -2.59 -22.17 -19.06
C ALA A 498 -2.00 -23.58 -19.21
N GLY A 499 -0.86 -23.73 -19.90
CA GLY A 499 -0.25 -25.01 -20.23
C GLY A 499 -1.00 -25.80 -21.31
N LEU A 500 -1.75 -25.10 -22.15
CA LEU A 500 -2.47 -25.62 -23.32
C LEU A 500 -1.68 -25.32 -24.60
N ASP A 501 -1.94 -26.07 -25.67
CA ASP A 501 -1.24 -25.87 -26.94
C ASP A 501 -1.78 -24.63 -27.68
N PRO A 502 -0.98 -23.55 -27.84
CA PRO A 502 -1.43 -22.35 -28.53
C PRO A 502 -1.62 -22.53 -30.05
N ASP A 503 -1.07 -23.60 -30.64
CA ASP A 503 -1.23 -23.88 -32.08
C ASP A 503 -2.61 -24.47 -32.41
N GLU A 504 -3.36 -24.94 -31.41
CA GLU A 504 -4.73 -25.43 -31.57
C GLU A 504 -5.78 -24.28 -31.59
N TYR A 505 -5.38 -23.03 -31.37
CA TYR A 505 -6.30 -21.88 -31.35
C TYR A 505 -6.86 -21.56 -32.75
N ASP A 506 -8.19 -21.54 -32.87
CA ASP A 506 -8.88 -21.22 -34.12
C ASP A 506 -9.02 -19.70 -34.28
N VAL A 507 -8.05 -19.11 -34.96
CA VAL A 507 -8.01 -17.68 -35.29
C VAL A 507 -9.14 -17.31 -36.26
N ASP A 508 -9.43 -18.15 -37.26
CA ASP A 508 -10.40 -17.87 -38.33
C ASP A 508 -11.80 -17.62 -37.76
N ARG A 509 -12.15 -18.32 -36.69
CA ARG A 509 -13.43 -18.16 -35.98
C ARG A 509 -13.62 -16.76 -35.37
N THR A 510 -12.54 -16.04 -35.11
CA THR A 510 -12.57 -14.69 -34.49
C THR A 510 -12.60 -13.54 -35.50
N LEU A 511 -12.10 -13.76 -36.72
CA LEU A 511 -11.87 -12.69 -37.70
C LEU A 511 -13.14 -11.95 -38.09
N LYS A 512 -14.27 -12.67 -38.22
CA LYS A 512 -15.55 -12.03 -38.56
C LYS A 512 -15.99 -11.05 -37.48
N PHE A 513 -15.88 -11.44 -36.21
CA PHE A 513 -16.23 -10.57 -35.09
C PHE A 513 -15.31 -9.35 -35.04
N LEU A 514 -13.99 -9.57 -35.10
CA LEU A 514 -13.00 -8.49 -35.06
C LEU A 514 -13.18 -7.47 -36.19
N ASN A 515 -13.56 -7.92 -37.39
CA ASN A 515 -13.86 -7.03 -38.51
C ASN A 515 -15.09 -6.14 -38.27
N GLU A 516 -16.18 -6.71 -37.72
CA GLU A 516 -17.37 -5.92 -37.39
C GLU A 516 -17.11 -4.94 -36.24
N VAL A 517 -16.31 -5.33 -35.24
CA VAL A 517 -15.85 -4.41 -34.19
C VAL A 517 -15.01 -3.29 -34.78
N ALA A 518 -14.06 -3.60 -35.65
CA ALA A 518 -13.22 -2.59 -36.30
C ALA A 518 -14.02 -1.57 -37.11
N LYS A 519 -15.01 -2.01 -37.89
CA LYS A 519 -15.94 -1.13 -38.62
C LYS A 519 -16.74 -0.23 -37.69
N SER A 520 -17.32 -0.80 -36.63
CA SER A 520 -18.10 -0.05 -35.65
C SER A 520 -17.26 1.05 -34.97
N ARG A 521 -16.04 0.71 -34.53
CA ARG A 521 -15.13 1.67 -33.89
C ARG A 521 -14.65 2.74 -34.86
N ALA A 522 -14.36 2.38 -36.11
CA ALA A 522 -13.97 3.35 -37.14
C ALA A 522 -15.07 4.40 -37.37
N ALA A 523 -16.32 3.96 -37.54
CA ALA A 523 -17.46 4.85 -37.72
C ALA A 523 -17.65 5.80 -36.54
N MET A 524 -17.53 5.31 -35.29
CA MET A 524 -17.63 6.17 -34.10
C MET A 524 -16.53 7.24 -34.06
N VAL A 525 -15.28 6.85 -34.31
CA VAL A 525 -14.12 7.76 -34.27
C VAL A 525 -14.26 8.87 -35.33
N ASN A 526 -14.65 8.50 -36.54
CA ASN A 526 -14.85 9.46 -37.63
C ASN A 526 -16.07 10.34 -37.40
N ALA A 527 -17.17 9.82 -36.85
CA ALA A 527 -18.35 10.62 -36.50
C ALA A 527 -18.00 11.73 -35.50
N THR A 528 -17.28 11.41 -34.42
CA THR A 528 -16.84 12.42 -33.44
C THR A 528 -15.85 13.41 -34.05
N THR A 529 -14.98 12.96 -34.96
CA THR A 529 -14.05 13.85 -35.66
C THR A 529 -14.79 14.83 -36.57
N LYS A 530 -15.78 14.34 -37.32
CA LYS A 530 -16.64 15.16 -38.17
C LYS A 530 -17.43 16.17 -37.35
N GLU A 531 -18.04 15.75 -36.24
CA GLU A 531 -18.81 16.64 -35.36
C GLU A 531 -17.96 17.80 -34.84
N LYS A 532 -16.73 17.52 -34.39
CA LYS A 532 -15.79 18.55 -33.95
C LYS A 532 -15.37 19.48 -35.09
N LEU A 533 -15.09 18.94 -36.28
CA LEU A 533 -14.74 19.75 -37.46
C LEU A 533 -15.91 20.66 -37.89
N ASP A 534 -17.13 20.11 -37.96
CA ASP A 534 -18.34 20.87 -38.25
C ASP A 534 -18.55 22.03 -37.28
N ALA A 535 -18.23 21.84 -35.99
CA ALA A 535 -18.32 22.90 -34.98
C ALA A 535 -17.31 24.02 -35.23
N LYS A 536 -16.08 23.68 -35.64
CA LYS A 536 -15.03 24.66 -35.96
C LYS A 536 -15.30 25.40 -37.27
N VAL A 537 -15.73 24.68 -38.30
CA VAL A 537 -16.06 25.25 -39.62
C VAL A 537 -17.24 26.22 -39.53
N ARG A 538 -18.15 26.05 -38.56
CA ARG A 538 -19.29 26.95 -38.31
C ARG A 538 -18.96 28.12 -37.36
N SER A 539 -17.76 28.18 -36.81
CA SER A 539 -17.33 29.24 -35.88
C SER A 539 -16.84 30.46 -36.67
N ASP A 540 -17.31 31.65 -36.29
CA ASP A 540 -16.80 32.94 -36.82
C ASP A 540 -15.55 33.43 -36.04
N ASP A 541 -15.01 32.60 -35.13
CA ASP A 541 -13.84 32.91 -34.32
C ASP A 541 -12.54 32.55 -35.07
N GLU A 542 -11.73 33.56 -35.42
CA GLU A 542 -10.48 33.40 -36.15
C GLU A 542 -9.42 32.57 -35.39
N ASP A 543 -9.56 32.48 -34.06
CA ASP A 543 -8.68 31.66 -33.21
C ASP A 543 -9.09 30.17 -33.18
N ASP A 544 -10.18 29.79 -33.86
CA ASP A 544 -10.78 28.44 -33.77
C ASP A 544 -10.55 27.58 -35.03
N ALA A 545 -9.30 27.13 -35.23
CA ALA A 545 -8.89 26.49 -36.48
C ALA A 545 -9.30 25.00 -36.57
N PRO A 546 -9.83 24.52 -37.72
CA PRO A 546 -10.07 23.08 -37.94
C PRO A 546 -8.82 22.20 -37.78
N ALA A 547 -7.62 22.78 -37.93
CA ALA A 547 -6.35 22.10 -37.70
C ALA A 547 -6.19 21.63 -36.23
N ASP A 548 -6.77 22.35 -35.27
CA ASP A 548 -6.66 22.03 -33.85
C ASP A 548 -7.40 20.74 -33.49
N VAL A 549 -8.49 20.42 -34.20
CA VAL A 549 -9.20 19.14 -34.04
C VAL A 549 -8.29 17.96 -34.37
N PHE A 550 -7.43 18.10 -35.38
CA PHE A 550 -6.48 17.06 -35.76
C PHE A 550 -5.23 17.04 -34.89
N ALA A 551 -4.81 18.17 -34.33
CA ALA A 551 -3.76 18.21 -33.32
C ALA A 551 -4.22 17.47 -32.05
N GLU A 552 -5.41 17.82 -31.53
CA GLU A 552 -6.03 17.13 -30.39
C GLU A 552 -6.24 15.63 -30.67
N ALA A 553 -6.66 15.27 -31.90
CA ALA A 553 -6.84 13.88 -32.31
C ALA A 553 -5.54 13.06 -32.27
N LYS A 554 -4.41 13.65 -32.67
CA LYS A 554 -3.10 12.99 -32.70
C LYS A 554 -2.48 12.87 -31.30
N ASP A 555 -2.78 13.81 -30.41
CA ASP A 555 -2.15 13.91 -29.10
C ASP A 555 -2.96 13.17 -28.02
N SER A 556 -4.02 13.78 -27.49
CA SER A 556 -4.75 13.26 -26.32
C SER A 556 -5.81 12.22 -26.71
N ARG A 557 -6.68 12.54 -27.67
CA ARG A 557 -7.83 11.69 -28.02
C ARG A 557 -7.40 10.37 -28.66
N GLY A 558 -6.32 10.37 -29.44
CA GLY A 558 -5.74 9.16 -30.02
C GLY A 558 -5.28 8.17 -28.95
N ALA A 559 -4.69 8.65 -27.86
CA ALA A 559 -4.26 7.81 -26.74
C ALA A 559 -5.44 7.21 -25.95
N GLU A 560 -6.51 7.97 -25.75
CA GLU A 560 -7.74 7.49 -25.11
C GLU A 560 -8.46 6.42 -25.95
N ILE A 561 -8.55 6.63 -27.26
CA ILE A 561 -9.08 5.63 -28.21
C ILE A 561 -8.20 4.38 -28.17
N ALA A 562 -6.88 4.54 -28.20
CA ALA A 562 -5.93 3.42 -28.16
C ALA A 562 -6.10 2.56 -26.90
N THR A 563 -6.24 3.22 -25.75
CA THR A 563 -6.49 2.58 -24.45
C THR A 563 -7.78 1.76 -24.46
N THR A 564 -8.84 2.29 -25.07
CA THR A 564 -10.11 1.58 -25.18
C THR A 564 -9.99 0.35 -26.08
N LEU A 565 -9.37 0.50 -27.25
CA LEU A 565 -9.21 -0.57 -28.23
C LEU A 565 -8.33 -1.71 -27.71
N ILE A 566 -7.23 -1.38 -27.02
CA ILE A 566 -6.32 -2.39 -26.51
C ILE A 566 -6.99 -3.24 -25.42
N THR A 567 -7.76 -2.62 -24.53
CA THR A 567 -8.56 -3.34 -23.52
C THR A 567 -9.56 -4.27 -24.18
N THR A 568 -10.29 -3.80 -25.21
CA THR A 568 -11.26 -4.61 -25.95
C THR A 568 -10.60 -5.84 -26.60
N PHE A 569 -9.51 -5.65 -27.36
CA PHE A 569 -8.88 -6.74 -28.11
C PHE A 569 -8.18 -7.75 -27.21
N SER A 570 -7.52 -7.29 -26.14
CA SER A 570 -6.85 -8.18 -25.19
C SER A 570 -7.84 -9.04 -24.42
N SER A 571 -8.90 -8.41 -23.90
CA SER A 571 -9.92 -9.11 -23.13
C SER A 571 -10.71 -10.10 -23.99
N PHE A 572 -11.00 -9.74 -25.24
CA PHE A 572 -11.60 -10.66 -26.21
C PHE A 572 -10.68 -11.85 -26.53
N GLY A 573 -9.39 -11.63 -26.82
CA GLY A 573 -8.46 -12.71 -27.13
C GLY A 573 -8.34 -13.73 -25.99
N ALA A 574 -8.21 -13.26 -24.76
CA ALA A 574 -8.20 -14.13 -23.59
C ALA A 574 -9.55 -14.85 -23.36
N HIS A 575 -10.68 -14.15 -23.57
CA HIS A 575 -12.02 -14.74 -23.51
C HIS A 575 -12.21 -15.86 -24.52
N GLU A 576 -11.88 -15.63 -25.78
CA GLU A 576 -12.01 -16.63 -26.83
C GLU A 576 -11.08 -17.82 -26.59
N ALA A 577 -9.86 -17.61 -26.09
CA ALA A 577 -8.97 -18.71 -25.71
C ALA A 577 -9.64 -19.64 -24.68
N ALA A 578 -10.18 -19.08 -23.60
CA ALA A 578 -10.88 -19.87 -22.59
C ALA A 578 -12.17 -20.51 -23.13
N GLN A 579 -12.91 -19.80 -23.99
CA GLN A 579 -14.16 -20.29 -24.58
C GLN A 579 -13.94 -21.44 -25.57
N GLN A 580 -12.82 -21.45 -26.31
CA GLN A 580 -12.49 -22.51 -27.26
C GLN A 580 -11.98 -23.79 -26.56
N PHE A 581 -11.21 -23.66 -25.48
CA PHE A 581 -10.51 -24.79 -24.86
C PHE A 581 -11.17 -25.32 -23.58
N ALA A 582 -11.92 -24.49 -22.86
CA ALA A 582 -12.55 -24.85 -21.59
C ALA A 582 -13.94 -24.21 -21.41
N PRO A 583 -14.87 -24.37 -22.38
CA PRO A 583 -16.18 -23.70 -22.37
C PRO A 583 -17.04 -24.02 -21.13
N ASP A 584 -16.88 -25.22 -20.56
CA ASP A 584 -17.70 -25.71 -19.45
C ASP A 584 -16.98 -25.66 -18.09
N THR A 585 -15.66 -25.45 -18.07
CA THR A 585 -14.86 -25.52 -16.85
C THR A 585 -14.09 -24.24 -16.53
N ALA A 586 -13.88 -23.35 -17.49
CA ALA A 586 -13.24 -22.07 -17.24
C ALA A 586 -14.20 -21.06 -16.61
N THR A 587 -13.65 -20.22 -15.73
CA THR A 587 -14.32 -19.03 -15.21
C THR A 587 -13.52 -17.77 -15.53
N LYS A 588 -14.22 -16.64 -15.55
CA LYS A 588 -13.65 -15.31 -15.80
C LYS A 588 -13.98 -14.38 -14.64
N THR A 589 -13.01 -13.55 -14.24
CA THR A 589 -13.11 -12.63 -13.11
C THR A 589 -12.82 -11.20 -13.57
N TRP A 590 -13.70 -10.25 -13.23
CA TRP A 590 -13.53 -8.84 -13.57
C TRP A 590 -12.60 -8.13 -12.59
N ILE A 591 -11.52 -7.53 -13.08
CA ILE A 591 -10.51 -6.86 -12.26
C ILE A 591 -10.55 -5.35 -12.53
N VAL A 592 -10.87 -4.56 -11.50
CA VAL A 592 -10.87 -3.10 -11.60
C VAL A 592 -9.48 -2.56 -11.26
N THR A 593 -8.87 -1.85 -12.20
CA THR A 593 -7.51 -1.30 -12.13
C THR A 593 -7.48 0.24 -12.22
N SER A 594 -8.58 0.87 -12.65
CA SER A 594 -8.73 2.33 -12.70
C SER A 594 -8.79 2.91 -11.30
N SER A 595 -8.16 4.07 -11.09
CA SER A 595 -8.27 4.87 -9.85
C SER A 595 -9.61 5.62 -9.73
N ASN A 596 -10.37 5.74 -10.82
CA ASN A 596 -11.72 6.30 -10.84
C ASN A 596 -12.64 5.42 -11.71
N PRO A 597 -13.00 4.22 -11.25
CA PRO A 597 -13.86 3.32 -12.01
C PRO A 597 -15.30 3.81 -12.00
N ARG A 598 -16.03 3.49 -13.08
CA ARG A 598 -17.48 3.68 -13.15
C ARG A 598 -18.16 2.93 -12.00
N SER A 599 -19.31 3.43 -11.55
CA SER A 599 -20.09 2.79 -10.48
C SER A 599 -20.47 1.35 -10.82
N SER A 600 -20.84 1.06 -12.08
CA SER A 600 -21.09 -0.29 -12.60
C SER A 600 -19.85 -1.16 -12.47
N HIS A 601 -18.70 -0.71 -12.96
CA HIS A 601 -17.45 -1.47 -12.91
C HIS A 601 -16.95 -1.70 -11.47
N ALA A 602 -17.04 -0.69 -10.60
CA ALA A 602 -16.67 -0.78 -9.19
C ALA A 602 -17.51 -1.82 -8.44
N SER A 603 -18.81 -1.92 -8.78
CA SER A 603 -19.71 -2.91 -8.17
C SER A 603 -19.40 -4.35 -8.55
N MET A 604 -18.75 -4.57 -9.69
CA MET A 604 -18.34 -5.88 -10.21
C MET A 604 -16.88 -6.24 -9.88
N ALA A 605 -16.18 -5.43 -9.07
CA ALA A 605 -14.79 -5.68 -8.76
C ALA A 605 -14.60 -7.04 -8.06
N GLY A 606 -13.92 -7.98 -8.73
CA GLY A 606 -13.72 -9.35 -8.28
C GLY A 606 -14.90 -10.30 -8.55
N GLU A 607 -15.93 -9.85 -9.26
CA GLU A 607 -17.02 -10.72 -9.72
C GLU A 607 -16.46 -11.83 -10.61
N THR A 608 -16.84 -13.08 -10.34
CA THR A 608 -16.42 -14.26 -11.10
C THR A 608 -17.64 -14.97 -11.65
N VAL A 609 -17.63 -15.24 -12.96
CA VAL A 609 -18.71 -15.94 -13.68
C VAL A 609 -18.13 -17.06 -14.55
N PRO A 610 -18.91 -18.10 -14.90
CA PRO A 610 -18.52 -19.06 -15.94
C PRO A 610 -18.15 -18.36 -17.25
N ILE A 611 -17.23 -18.94 -18.03
CA ILE A 611 -16.71 -18.28 -19.25
C ILE A 611 -17.83 -17.84 -20.22
N GLY A 612 -18.85 -18.68 -20.41
CA GLY A 612 -20.01 -18.42 -21.27
C GLY A 612 -21.12 -17.54 -20.66
N GLU A 613 -20.99 -17.08 -19.42
CA GLU A 613 -21.98 -16.20 -18.77
C GLU A 613 -21.55 -14.72 -18.80
N LYS A 614 -22.52 -13.80 -18.75
CA LYS A 614 -22.28 -12.35 -18.70
C LYS A 614 -22.05 -11.88 -17.27
N PHE A 615 -21.26 -10.82 -17.12
CA PHE A 615 -21.12 -10.11 -15.84
C PHE A 615 -22.40 -9.35 -15.48
N SER A 616 -22.49 -8.84 -14.25
CA SER A 616 -23.68 -8.16 -13.73
C SER A 616 -24.11 -6.93 -14.53
N ASN A 617 -23.22 -6.28 -15.29
CA ASN A 617 -23.55 -5.18 -16.20
C ASN A 617 -23.94 -5.62 -17.62
N GLY A 618 -24.03 -6.93 -17.88
CA GLY A 618 -24.40 -7.50 -19.18
C GLY A 618 -23.26 -7.64 -20.19
N MET A 619 -22.04 -7.22 -19.85
CA MET A 619 -20.85 -7.38 -20.69
C MET A 619 -20.25 -8.77 -20.54
N ASP A 620 -19.63 -9.26 -21.61
CA ASP A 620 -18.91 -10.53 -21.59
C ASP A 620 -17.45 -10.37 -21.09
N TRP A 621 -16.85 -9.19 -21.25
CA TRP A 621 -15.50 -8.84 -20.77
C TRP A 621 -15.25 -7.32 -20.77
N PRO A 622 -14.18 -6.81 -20.13
CA PRO A 622 -13.79 -5.41 -20.20
C PRO A 622 -13.59 -4.91 -21.63
N GLY A 623 -14.35 -3.87 -21.99
CA GLY A 623 -14.32 -3.32 -23.34
C GLY A 623 -15.17 -4.06 -24.37
N ASP A 624 -16.03 -5.00 -23.95
CA ASP A 624 -17.04 -5.62 -24.80
C ASP A 624 -17.91 -4.56 -25.52
N PRO A 625 -17.91 -4.53 -26.86
CA PRO A 625 -18.75 -3.62 -27.65
C PRO A 625 -20.24 -3.66 -27.28
N GLY A 626 -20.76 -4.77 -26.75
CA GLY A 626 -22.15 -4.91 -26.31
C GLY A 626 -22.56 -3.98 -25.16
N GLY A 627 -21.61 -3.46 -24.36
CA GLY A 627 -21.86 -2.52 -23.27
C GLY A 627 -22.10 -1.06 -23.69
N GLY A 628 -21.85 -0.71 -24.96
CA GLY A 628 -21.98 0.65 -25.46
C GLY A 628 -20.83 1.59 -25.01
N ALA A 629 -20.87 2.84 -25.49
CA ALA A 629 -19.79 3.81 -25.23
C ALA A 629 -19.66 4.17 -23.74
N ASP A 630 -20.79 4.26 -23.03
CA ASP A 630 -20.86 4.67 -21.63
C ASP A 630 -20.15 3.68 -20.70
N GLU A 631 -20.10 2.39 -21.02
CA GLU A 631 -19.38 1.37 -20.25
C GLU A 631 -17.94 1.18 -20.76
N VAL A 632 -17.71 1.32 -22.08
CA VAL A 632 -16.44 0.91 -22.71
C VAL A 632 -15.40 2.03 -22.78
N ALA A 633 -15.79 3.28 -23.04
CA ALA A 633 -14.82 4.35 -23.33
C ALA A 633 -13.83 4.55 -22.18
N GLY A 634 -12.52 4.55 -22.44
CA GLY A 634 -11.51 4.72 -21.39
C GLY A 634 -11.53 3.64 -20.30
N CYS A 635 -12.14 2.48 -20.55
CA CYS A 635 -12.10 1.34 -19.63
C CYS A 635 -10.67 0.80 -19.53
N LEU A 636 -10.16 0.74 -18.29
CA LEU A 636 -8.84 0.20 -17.96
C LEU A 636 -8.89 -1.17 -17.29
N CYS A 637 -10.09 -1.71 -17.03
CA CYS A 637 -10.29 -2.95 -16.28
C CYS A 637 -9.61 -4.14 -16.97
N ASP A 638 -9.04 -5.04 -16.16
CA ASP A 638 -8.40 -6.28 -16.59
C ASP A 638 -9.38 -7.46 -16.47
N LEU A 639 -9.09 -8.55 -17.19
CA LEU A 639 -9.81 -9.82 -17.10
C LEU A 639 -8.86 -10.91 -16.60
N GLU A 640 -9.27 -11.67 -15.58
CA GLU A 640 -8.54 -12.85 -15.10
C GLU A 640 -9.31 -14.12 -15.47
N MET A 641 -8.64 -15.08 -16.11
CA MET A 641 -9.18 -16.38 -16.48
C MET A 641 -8.70 -17.44 -15.52
N THR A 642 -9.59 -18.37 -15.18
CA THR A 642 -9.27 -19.54 -14.38
C THR A 642 -9.62 -20.80 -15.14
N PHE A 643 -8.61 -21.57 -15.54
CA PHE A 643 -8.77 -22.89 -16.15
C PHE A 643 -8.79 -23.95 -15.06
N SER A 644 -9.78 -24.85 -15.07
CA SER A 644 -9.97 -25.92 -14.09
C SER A 644 -9.99 -27.29 -14.76
#